data_AF-A0A534NAH2-F1
#
_entry.id   AF-A0A534NAH2-F1
#
_cell.length_a   1.000
_cell.length_b   1.000
_cell.length_c   1.000
_cell.angle_alpha   90.00
_cell.angle_beta   90.00
_cell.angle_gamma   90.00
#
_symmetry.space_group_name_H-M   'P 1'
#
loop_
_entity.id
_entity.type
_entity.pdbx_description
1 polymer ?
#
loop_
_entity_poly.entity_id
_entity_poly.type
_entity_poly.pdbx_seq_one_letter_code
_entity_poly.pdbx_strand_id
1 'polypeptide(L)'
;MTAGSHTFTVTATDSAGNISSPASSTWTIDLTAPVATITASPANPTNQTTTSFSFSSSKAGSTFNCKLDSGAAAACTSPKSYSGLASGSHTFTVTATDQAGNASGPVSYAWTIDLTPPVVTITATPANPTPQTTASFSFTSSEAGSSFNCKLDSGAAAPCTSPQSYSSLAAGGHTFSLTATDPAGNISTSATLTWTIVVSGGLVISSPLTLDKTTVGPGGTLNGTVTYQNTGSSAISVLSIIIAGRPPGGTNGGGPYDDLTPTLPGQAIAAGASVTLAASRAFTAADPSGTWYAYATYQDAGGVWHDGPAVNFTVAAAAATPSITPGTSSTSSPVNATIACPTTGTLPYRTTDGSTPTTSSTQSSTATFSSSGTLKAICAGGGYAASAIASATYTITGGSGGLVMSSPLTLDKTIVAPGDTVNGTVTYTNTSSAAISLLGIAIAGRPPGGSNAGGPYDDLSPTLAAQTIAPGASVTLAASRAFTAGDPLGSWYTYATYQDAGGAWHDGPPVSFTVVSAVGGLAISSPLTLDKTNALAGDTVTGTVTYMNTSASPIAVQQLVIAAVPPSSAQQNLTPTQAATTVQAGASLTLTASRAFTSTDPTGSWQVKSSYQDPAGAWHDGAGVNLTVGPLTGSGLLGANVEAVNDWDPTQLFADAMKQARHFGSVGAPQDEAAPVDANGWPTGDAAVIIIEGNPGTWAAGTYALSFTGSATVTSSNARATGVSISNVVYSGGVTTATVTVTTAFTGLWLQFTGTSGGVKNVRLMRATKAGPPHAAGTLFTDRFLDRLKYFSTLRFMDYLSTNYTTQAVWSDRQLPGYATQQSNQGSAYEYIILLANQTGKDVWIDVPHLALGSTYALSNSGYVTKLANLFKYGSDGVNPYTSPQVNPIYPPLNPGLHVYVEFSNELWNGMFPQAKWISAQAQAAINARDPDLCYDGTTNLWTVIPRLMAKGAMQISDAFRAVYGDAGMMTTVRPVLAAQFGNLGTFDGLAYLNARHSGSSHYLYAIAGAPYMDIADESAALSVAQIFAEMTTYQSSDLVPPMTQLANTAKTYGVKMVAYEGGQTLYPSMGNTANKLAAQTDIRMKTQTTNLLHSWYAAGGDLFAYYNLSSAWTNSGYWGLAPDIGYDIDADSGYPTSEKYPKWGAIKQIASGQ
;
A
#
# COMPACT_ATOMS: atom_id res chain seq x y z
N MET A 1 -0.98 -6.12 84.97
CA MET A 1 -2.28 -6.69 84.55
C MET A 1 -2.45 -6.44 83.06
N THR A 2 -3.06 -7.38 82.34
CA THR A 2 -3.28 -7.29 80.89
C THR A 2 -4.54 -6.47 80.56
N ALA A 3 -4.73 -6.11 79.29
CA ALA A 3 -5.98 -5.48 78.86
C ALA A 3 -7.19 -6.37 79.18
N GLY A 4 -8.31 -5.76 79.57
CA GLY A 4 -9.55 -6.46 79.94
C GLY A 4 -10.11 -6.07 81.31
N SER A 5 -11.23 -6.70 81.69
CA SER A 5 -11.90 -6.49 82.97
C SER A 5 -11.23 -7.31 84.06
N HIS A 6 -10.87 -6.66 85.17
CA HIS A 6 -10.30 -7.27 86.35
C HIS A 6 -11.27 -7.10 87.52
N THR A 7 -11.42 -8.16 88.31
CA THR A 7 -12.26 -8.16 89.51
C THR A 7 -11.38 -8.50 90.70
N PHE A 8 -11.23 -7.57 91.64
CA PHE A 8 -10.65 -7.86 92.94
C PHE A 8 -11.76 -8.32 93.86
N THR A 9 -11.59 -9.49 94.47
CA THR A 9 -12.55 -10.05 95.42
C THR A 9 -11.85 -10.35 96.74
N VAL A 10 -12.47 -9.97 97.85
CA VAL A 10 -11.95 -10.21 99.19
C VAL A 10 -13.02 -10.84 100.08
N THR A 11 -12.63 -11.86 100.83
CA THR A 11 -13.42 -12.45 101.92
C THR A 11 -12.57 -12.39 103.18
N ALA A 12 -13.21 -12.12 104.33
CA ALA A 12 -12.57 -12.20 105.64
C ALA A 12 -13.07 -13.45 106.36
N THR A 13 -12.15 -14.19 107.00
CA THR A 13 -12.48 -15.30 107.89
C THR A 13 -12.20 -14.86 109.33
N ASP A 14 -13.19 -14.94 110.20
CA ASP A 14 -12.98 -14.66 111.63
C ASP A 14 -12.26 -15.83 112.33
N SER A 15 -11.90 -15.64 113.60
CA SER A 15 -11.20 -16.65 114.41
C SER A 15 -12.06 -17.89 114.74
N ALA A 16 -13.38 -17.83 114.52
CA ALA A 16 -14.30 -18.96 114.69
C ALA A 16 -14.50 -19.75 113.38
N GLY A 17 -13.89 -19.31 112.27
CA GLY A 17 -13.98 -19.96 110.96
C GLY A 17 -15.16 -19.49 110.10
N ASN A 18 -15.89 -18.44 110.49
CA ASN A 18 -16.96 -17.88 109.65
C ASN A 18 -16.35 -17.03 108.53
N ILE A 19 -16.73 -17.30 107.28
CA ILE A 19 -16.25 -16.56 106.10
C ILE A 19 -17.31 -15.54 105.68
N SER A 20 -16.92 -14.28 105.49
CA SER A 20 -17.80 -13.22 105.00
C SER A 20 -18.28 -13.49 103.58
N SER A 21 -19.42 -12.91 103.20
CA SER A 21 -19.77 -12.79 101.78
C SER A 21 -18.64 -12.06 101.03
N PRO A 22 -18.25 -12.50 99.83
CA PRO A 22 -17.20 -11.84 99.06
C PRO A 22 -17.58 -10.40 98.73
N ALA A 23 -16.73 -9.45 99.08
CA ALA A 23 -16.81 -8.08 98.57
C ALA A 23 -15.96 -7.97 97.32
N SER A 24 -16.50 -7.40 96.24
CA SER A 24 -15.77 -7.26 94.97
C SER A 24 -15.74 -5.82 94.47
N SER A 25 -14.69 -5.49 93.73
CA SER A 25 -14.54 -4.27 92.95
C SER A 25 -14.01 -4.62 91.55
N THR A 26 -14.60 -4.02 90.52
CA THR A 26 -14.28 -4.29 89.12
C THR A 26 -13.73 -3.04 88.43
N TRP A 27 -12.67 -3.18 87.64
CA TRP A 27 -12.15 -2.13 86.76
C TRP A 27 -11.67 -2.72 85.44
N THR A 28 -11.56 -1.88 84.41
CA THR A 28 -11.07 -2.27 83.09
C THR A 28 -9.77 -1.56 82.78
N ILE A 29 -8.79 -2.29 82.24
CA ILE A 29 -7.55 -1.72 81.70
C ILE A 29 -7.65 -1.72 80.17
N ASP A 30 -7.59 -0.53 79.57
CA ASP A 30 -7.58 -0.32 78.12
C ASP A 30 -6.23 0.29 77.68
N LEU A 31 -5.45 -0.49 76.95
CA LEU A 31 -4.13 -0.10 76.41
C LEU A 31 -4.15 0.09 74.89
N THR A 32 -5.33 0.02 74.26
CA THR A 32 -5.44 0.08 72.81
C THR A 32 -5.60 1.53 72.37
N ALA A 33 -4.73 2.05 71.52
CA ALA A 33 -4.93 3.39 70.97
C ALA A 33 -6.14 3.39 70.00
N PRO A 34 -6.92 4.48 69.92
CA PRO A 34 -7.86 4.65 68.83
C PRO A 34 -7.11 4.82 67.50
N VAL A 35 -7.74 4.43 66.39
CA VAL A 35 -7.37 4.83 65.03
C VAL A 35 -8.15 6.10 64.65
N ALA A 36 -7.44 7.16 64.28
CA ALA A 36 -8.01 8.36 63.65
C ALA A 36 -8.10 8.17 62.12
N THR A 37 -9.07 8.78 61.46
CA THR A 37 -9.25 8.68 60.00
C THR A 37 -9.79 9.99 59.46
N ILE A 38 -9.17 10.53 58.40
CA ILE A 38 -9.73 11.66 57.64
C ILE A 38 -10.75 11.08 56.65
N THR A 39 -12.01 11.50 56.76
CA THR A 39 -13.14 10.98 55.98
C THR A 39 -13.60 11.92 54.88
N ALA A 40 -13.22 13.20 54.95
CA ALA A 40 -13.36 14.14 53.84
C ALA A 40 -12.23 15.17 53.87
N SER A 41 -11.72 15.53 52.69
CA SER A 41 -10.64 16.50 52.48
C SER A 41 -10.95 17.35 51.25
N PRO A 42 -10.36 18.56 51.13
CA PRO A 42 -10.46 19.36 49.91
C PRO A 42 -9.82 18.65 48.70
N ALA A 43 -10.16 19.10 47.49
CA ALA A 43 -9.49 18.69 46.27
C ALA A 43 -8.02 19.15 46.26
N ASN A 44 -7.16 18.39 45.58
CA ASN A 44 -5.75 18.71 45.42
C ASN A 44 -5.31 18.51 43.96
N PRO A 45 -4.86 19.55 43.25
CA PRO A 45 -4.83 20.96 43.68
C PRO A 45 -6.22 21.61 43.71
N THR A 46 -6.35 22.80 44.28
CA THR A 46 -7.61 23.58 44.27
C THR A 46 -7.36 25.08 44.25
N ASN A 47 -8.26 25.87 43.68
CA ASN A 47 -8.26 27.33 43.78
C ASN A 47 -9.12 27.89 44.91
N GLN A 48 -9.65 27.03 45.78
CA GLN A 48 -10.47 27.46 46.91
C GLN A 48 -9.57 27.83 48.10
N THR A 49 -9.73 29.06 48.61
CA THR A 49 -9.03 29.54 49.83
C THR A 49 -9.76 29.16 51.12
N THR A 50 -10.80 28.33 51.01
CA THR A 50 -11.54 27.76 52.13
C THR A 50 -11.55 26.24 52.00
N THR A 51 -11.47 25.55 53.14
CA THR A 51 -11.44 24.09 53.18
C THR A 51 -12.15 23.57 54.43
N SER A 52 -12.62 22.33 54.38
CA SER A 52 -13.18 21.61 55.51
C SER A 52 -12.67 20.17 55.56
N PHE A 53 -12.34 19.71 56.76
CA PHE A 53 -11.90 18.35 57.03
C PHE A 53 -12.94 17.63 57.89
N SER A 54 -13.42 16.49 57.41
CA SER A 54 -14.16 15.53 58.24
C SER A 54 -13.22 14.41 58.68
N PHE A 55 -13.40 13.92 59.90
CA PHE A 55 -12.55 12.89 60.49
C PHE A 55 -13.29 12.17 61.62
N SER A 56 -12.92 10.92 61.86
CA SER A 56 -13.53 10.04 62.85
C SER A 56 -12.48 9.27 63.65
N SER A 57 -12.92 8.66 64.76
CA SER A 57 -12.14 7.73 65.57
C SER A 57 -12.83 6.37 65.59
N SER A 58 -12.04 5.30 65.54
CA SER A 58 -12.51 3.92 65.76
C SER A 58 -13.09 3.66 67.16
N LYS A 59 -12.84 4.54 68.15
CA LYS A 59 -13.41 4.44 69.50
C LYS A 59 -14.37 5.58 69.80
N ALA A 60 -15.61 5.25 70.13
CA ALA A 60 -16.63 6.22 70.52
C ALA A 60 -16.20 7.02 71.76
N GLY A 61 -16.50 8.33 71.77
CA GLY A 61 -16.13 9.21 72.88
C GLY A 61 -14.68 9.71 72.85
N SER A 62 -13.91 9.44 71.79
CA SER A 62 -12.56 10.02 71.62
C SER A 62 -12.60 11.54 71.40
N THR A 63 -11.58 12.24 71.88
CA THR A 63 -11.32 13.67 71.61
C THR A 63 -10.30 13.83 70.49
N PHE A 64 -10.25 14.98 69.81
CA PHE A 64 -9.34 15.22 68.68
C PHE A 64 -8.49 16.48 68.88
N ASN A 65 -7.24 16.41 68.40
CA ASN A 65 -6.36 17.57 68.24
C ASN A 65 -6.00 17.74 66.77
N CYS A 66 -6.21 18.95 66.25
CA CYS A 66 -5.96 19.32 64.87
C CYS A 66 -4.80 20.29 64.78
N LYS A 67 -3.98 20.13 63.75
CA LYS A 67 -2.87 21.01 63.40
C LYS A 67 -2.95 21.34 61.92
N LEU A 68 -2.85 22.62 61.59
CA LEU A 68 -2.69 23.10 60.22
C LEU A 68 -1.25 23.63 60.06
N ASP A 69 -0.55 23.14 59.05
CA ASP A 69 0.81 23.51 58.69
C ASP A 69 1.78 23.45 59.88
N SER A 70 2.54 24.53 60.09
CA SER A 70 3.45 24.72 61.22
C SER A 70 2.75 25.26 62.49
N GLY A 71 1.44 25.48 62.45
CA GLY A 71 0.67 25.98 63.59
C GLY A 71 0.69 25.04 64.79
N ALA A 72 0.29 25.54 65.96
CA ALA A 72 0.16 24.70 67.15
C ALA A 72 -1.02 23.72 67.01
N ALA A 73 -0.86 22.50 67.53
CA ALA A 73 -1.97 21.57 67.65
C ALA A 73 -2.97 22.07 68.70
N ALA A 74 -4.26 22.06 68.38
CA ALA A 74 -5.32 22.52 69.26
C ALA A 74 -6.52 21.56 69.22
N ALA A 75 -7.28 21.51 70.32
CA ALA A 75 -8.50 20.73 70.40
C ALA A 75 -9.49 21.14 69.31
N CYS A 76 -10.09 20.16 68.64
CA CYS A 76 -10.98 20.39 67.51
C CYS A 76 -12.12 19.36 67.48
N THR A 77 -13.17 19.69 66.74
CA THR A 77 -14.31 18.81 66.45
C THR A 77 -14.43 18.62 64.94
N SER A 78 -14.95 17.47 64.53
CA SER A 78 -15.26 17.22 63.12
C SER A 78 -16.68 17.69 62.77
N PRO A 79 -16.90 18.36 61.62
CA PRO A 79 -15.89 18.82 60.67
C PRO A 79 -15.14 20.09 61.15
N LYS A 80 -13.87 20.23 60.73
CA LYS A 80 -13.04 21.41 61.01
C LYS A 80 -12.77 22.20 59.73
N SER A 81 -13.16 23.47 59.73
CA SER A 81 -12.96 24.37 58.57
C SER A 81 -11.86 25.40 58.80
N TYR A 82 -11.22 25.80 57.70
CA TYR A 82 -10.21 26.85 57.62
C TYR A 82 -10.54 27.79 56.43
N SER A 83 -10.21 29.07 56.57
CA SER A 83 -10.51 30.10 55.57
C SER A 83 -9.35 31.09 55.43
N GLY A 84 -9.24 31.75 54.28
CA GLY A 84 -8.20 32.74 54.03
C GLY A 84 -6.81 32.12 53.89
N LEU A 85 -6.76 30.88 53.41
CA LEU A 85 -5.50 30.19 53.14
C LEU A 85 -4.85 30.78 51.89
N ALA A 86 -3.54 31.02 51.95
CA ALA A 86 -2.77 31.57 50.84
C ALA A 86 -2.56 30.50 49.75
N SER A 87 -2.11 30.93 48.56
CA SER A 87 -1.59 29.98 47.58
C SER A 87 -0.32 29.31 48.12
N GLY A 88 -0.13 28.04 47.77
CA GLY A 88 0.97 27.21 48.22
C GLY A 88 0.50 25.90 48.84
N SER A 89 1.46 25.13 49.34
CA SER A 89 1.19 23.83 49.95
C SER A 89 0.78 23.96 51.41
N HIS A 90 -0.24 23.21 51.78
CA HIS A 90 -0.79 23.11 53.13
C HIS A 90 -0.84 21.66 53.59
N THR A 91 -0.79 21.43 54.90
CA THR A 91 -0.90 20.11 55.52
C THR A 91 -1.79 20.17 56.75
N PHE A 92 -2.87 19.39 56.74
CA PHE A 92 -3.74 19.19 57.89
C PHE A 92 -3.36 17.89 58.59
N THR A 93 -3.22 17.91 59.91
CA THR A 93 -2.90 16.74 60.73
C THR A 93 -3.89 16.61 61.87
N VAL A 94 -4.38 15.40 62.13
CA VAL A 94 -5.29 15.10 63.24
C VAL A 94 -4.81 13.89 64.05
N THR A 95 -4.95 13.97 65.37
CA THR A 95 -4.79 12.85 66.31
C THR A 95 -6.07 12.67 67.13
N ALA A 96 -6.38 11.43 67.51
CA ALA A 96 -7.50 11.09 68.39
C ALA A 96 -7.00 10.53 69.72
N THR A 97 -7.65 10.87 70.82
CA THR A 97 -7.35 10.34 72.16
C THR A 97 -8.62 9.75 72.78
N ASP A 98 -8.57 8.49 73.22
CA ASP A 98 -9.72 7.81 73.82
C ASP A 98 -9.95 8.21 75.30
N GLN A 99 -11.01 7.70 75.92
CA GLN A 99 -11.37 8.01 77.31
C GLN A 99 -10.38 7.47 78.35
N ALA A 100 -9.57 6.47 77.99
CA ALA A 100 -8.51 5.93 78.84
C ALA A 100 -7.18 6.71 78.71
N GLY A 101 -7.13 7.69 77.81
CA GLY A 101 -5.97 8.54 77.56
C GLY A 101 -5.01 8.00 76.51
N ASN A 102 -5.36 6.94 75.78
CA ASN A 102 -4.52 6.41 74.70
C ASN A 102 -4.66 7.29 73.45
N ALA A 103 -3.54 7.74 72.87
CA ALA A 103 -3.51 8.58 71.68
C ALA A 103 -3.18 7.79 70.41
N SER A 104 -3.83 8.13 69.29
CA SER A 104 -3.53 7.62 67.97
C SER A 104 -2.19 8.18 67.44
N GLY A 105 -1.63 7.53 66.41
CA GLY A 105 -0.66 8.21 65.53
C GLY A 105 -1.31 9.39 64.78
N PRO A 106 -0.53 10.38 64.32
CA PRO A 106 -1.04 11.47 63.50
C PRO A 106 -1.44 10.98 62.11
N VAL A 107 -2.59 11.44 61.62
CA VAL A 107 -3.01 11.27 60.23
C VAL A 107 -2.95 12.63 59.54
N SER A 108 -2.25 12.70 58.41
CA SER A 108 -2.01 13.95 57.69
C SER A 108 -2.55 13.90 56.27
N TYR A 109 -3.02 15.04 55.78
CA TYR A 109 -3.41 15.27 54.39
C TYR A 109 -2.74 16.55 53.87
N ALA A 110 -2.01 16.45 52.76
CA ALA A 110 -1.37 17.58 52.11
C ALA A 110 -2.13 17.96 50.84
N TRP A 111 -2.30 19.27 50.60
CA TRP A 111 -2.88 19.81 49.37
C TRP A 111 -2.22 21.13 48.98
N THR A 112 -2.37 21.52 47.72
CA THR A 112 -1.88 22.80 47.22
C THR A 112 -3.04 23.69 46.81
N ILE A 113 -2.99 24.95 47.23
CA ILE A 113 -3.87 26.00 46.74
C ILE A 113 -3.15 26.74 45.60
N ASP A 114 -3.75 26.75 44.42
CA ASP A 114 -3.25 27.50 43.26
C ASP A 114 -4.30 28.50 42.80
N LEU A 115 -3.93 29.78 42.79
CA LEU A 115 -4.81 30.89 42.42
C LEU A 115 -4.39 31.52 41.08
N THR A 116 -3.42 30.94 40.38
CA THR A 116 -2.85 31.48 39.16
C THR A 116 -3.60 30.90 37.96
N PRO A 117 -4.28 31.71 37.13
CA PRO A 117 -4.86 31.20 35.91
C PRO A 117 -3.78 30.86 34.88
N PRO A 118 -3.98 29.81 34.07
CA PRO A 118 -3.08 29.49 32.98
C PRO A 118 -3.12 30.58 31.90
N VAL A 119 -2.02 30.72 31.17
CA VAL A 119 -1.93 31.56 29.96
C VAL A 119 -2.11 30.68 28.72
N VAL A 120 -3.12 31.00 27.90
CA VAL A 120 -3.34 30.33 26.62
C VAL A 120 -2.66 31.06 25.47
N THR A 121 -2.00 30.31 24.59
CA THR A 121 -1.32 30.86 23.41
C THR A 121 -1.78 30.10 22.16
N ILE A 122 -2.28 30.83 21.15
CA ILE A 122 -2.57 30.24 19.83
C ILE A 122 -1.24 30.18 19.06
N THR A 123 -0.79 28.97 18.74
CA THR A 123 0.54 28.68 18.17
C THR A 123 0.51 28.44 16.66
N ALA A 124 -0.65 28.14 16.09
CA ALA A 124 -0.85 28.09 14.64
C ALA A 124 -2.25 28.57 14.25
N THR A 125 -2.33 29.29 13.13
CA THR A 125 -3.55 29.93 12.65
C THR A 125 -3.74 29.69 11.15
N PRO A 126 -4.98 29.71 10.64
CA PRO A 126 -5.23 29.78 9.21
C PRO A 126 -4.58 31.02 8.59
N ALA A 127 -4.21 30.94 7.31
CA ALA A 127 -3.82 32.12 6.54
C ALA A 127 -4.97 33.13 6.52
N ASN A 128 -4.64 34.42 6.56
CA ASN A 128 -5.63 35.49 6.57
C ASN A 128 -5.21 36.61 5.59
N PRO A 129 -5.92 36.82 4.46
CA PRO A 129 -7.10 36.06 4.00
C PRO A 129 -6.74 34.68 3.42
N THR A 130 -7.72 33.77 3.33
CA THR A 130 -7.54 32.42 2.76
C THR A 130 -8.70 32.02 1.84
N PRO A 131 -8.47 31.27 0.75
CA PRO A 131 -9.55 30.67 -0.04
C PRO A 131 -10.10 29.36 0.56
N GLN A 132 -9.46 28.85 1.61
CA GLN A 132 -9.83 27.56 2.20
C GLN A 132 -11.09 27.69 3.06
N THR A 133 -12.07 26.82 2.84
CA THR A 133 -13.28 26.67 3.67
C THR A 133 -13.04 25.76 4.89
N THR A 134 -11.77 25.49 5.18
CA THR A 134 -11.30 24.76 6.36
C THR A 134 -10.38 25.67 7.17
N ALA A 135 -10.38 25.49 8.48
CA ALA A 135 -9.52 26.23 9.41
C ALA A 135 -8.99 25.28 10.48
N SER A 136 -7.69 25.38 10.80
CA SER A 136 -7.08 24.62 11.88
C SER A 136 -6.31 25.56 12.81
N PHE A 137 -6.49 25.35 14.11
CA PHE A 137 -5.87 26.14 15.17
C PHE A 137 -5.06 25.21 16.07
N SER A 138 -3.78 25.51 16.23
CA SER A 138 -2.98 24.90 17.31
C SER A 138 -2.85 25.90 18.44
N PHE A 139 -2.83 25.41 19.67
CA PHE A 139 -2.73 26.24 20.87
C PHE A 139 -2.14 25.46 22.04
N THR A 140 -1.58 26.18 23.00
CA THR A 140 -0.97 25.62 24.21
C THR A 140 -1.44 26.39 25.45
N SER A 141 -1.27 25.77 26.62
CA SER A 141 -1.40 26.39 27.95
C SER A 141 -0.02 26.52 28.58
N SER A 142 0.23 27.56 29.37
CA SER A 142 1.43 27.67 30.21
C SER A 142 1.49 26.64 31.33
N GLU A 143 0.36 25.99 31.64
CA GLU A 143 0.27 25.00 32.71
C GLU A 143 -0.17 23.64 32.16
N ALA A 144 0.67 22.63 32.44
CA ALA A 144 0.43 21.26 32.02
C ALA A 144 -0.84 20.69 32.67
N GLY A 145 -1.61 19.91 31.91
CA GLY A 145 -2.87 19.32 32.37
C GLY A 145 -4.08 20.26 32.31
N SER A 146 -3.93 21.47 31.75
CA SER A 146 -5.07 22.34 31.48
C SER A 146 -6.01 21.74 30.43
N SER A 147 -7.32 21.87 30.65
CA SER A 147 -8.36 21.58 29.67
C SER A 147 -8.69 22.83 28.86
N PHE A 148 -9.17 22.70 27.61
CA PHE A 148 -9.46 23.84 26.74
C PHE A 148 -10.93 23.88 26.33
N ASN A 149 -11.48 25.09 26.22
CA ASN A 149 -12.77 25.37 25.61
C ASN A 149 -12.60 26.30 24.42
N CYS A 150 -13.04 25.85 23.26
CA CYS A 150 -12.99 26.57 21.99
C CYS A 150 -14.38 27.08 21.62
N LYS A 151 -14.43 28.28 21.05
CA LYS A 151 -15.65 28.85 20.47
C LYS A 151 -15.33 29.43 19.11
N LEU A 152 -16.06 28.98 18.11
CA LEU A 152 -16.03 29.53 16.75
C LEU A 152 -17.25 30.42 16.52
N ASP A 153 -16.99 31.65 16.07
CA ASP A 153 -17.98 32.67 15.73
C ASP A 153 -19.01 32.89 16.86
N SER A 154 -20.30 32.79 16.52
CA SER A 154 -21.42 32.88 17.45
C SER A 154 -21.79 31.53 18.10
N GLY A 155 -21.03 30.47 17.82
CA GLY A 155 -21.25 29.14 18.38
C GLY A 155 -21.08 29.07 19.90
N ALA A 156 -21.57 27.99 20.51
CA ALA A 156 -21.32 27.72 21.92
C ALA A 156 -19.85 27.34 22.15
N ALA A 157 -19.30 27.75 23.30
CA ALA A 157 -18.00 27.25 23.72
C ALA A 157 -18.11 25.76 24.05
N ALA A 158 -17.19 24.95 23.53
CA ALA A 158 -17.17 23.51 23.72
C ALA A 158 -15.75 23.02 24.04
N PRO A 159 -15.61 21.90 24.76
CA PRO A 159 -14.30 21.28 25.00
C PRO A 159 -13.58 20.97 23.69
N CYS A 160 -12.29 21.26 23.63
CA CYS A 160 -11.47 21.04 22.44
C CYS A 160 -10.04 20.62 22.80
N THR A 161 -9.32 20.09 21.81
CA THR A 161 -7.92 19.71 21.91
C THR A 161 -7.12 20.37 20.79
N SER A 162 -5.86 20.70 21.05
CA SER A 162 -4.97 21.23 20.00
C SER A 162 -4.32 20.08 19.21
N PRO A 163 -4.33 20.10 17.87
CA PRO A 163 -4.98 21.10 17.01
C PRO A 163 -6.49 20.89 16.88
N GLN A 164 -7.25 22.00 16.87
CA GLN A 164 -8.70 22.01 16.62
C GLN A 164 -8.99 22.45 15.18
N SER A 165 -9.73 21.61 14.44
CA SER A 165 -10.08 21.88 13.05
C SER A 165 -11.58 22.11 12.85
N TYR A 166 -11.91 22.95 11.88
CA TYR A 166 -13.26 23.24 11.41
C TYR A 166 -13.30 23.11 9.88
N SER A 167 -14.42 22.62 9.35
CA SER A 167 -14.64 22.43 7.91
C SER A 167 -15.95 23.06 7.48
N SER A 168 -16.14 23.20 6.17
CA SER A 168 -17.37 23.74 5.57
C SER A 168 -17.70 25.17 6.04
N LEU A 169 -16.67 25.98 6.30
CA LEU A 169 -16.83 27.37 6.71
C LEU A 169 -17.24 28.23 5.51
N ALA A 170 -18.22 29.10 5.72
CA ALA A 170 -18.72 30.01 4.70
C ALA A 170 -17.66 31.06 4.33
N ALA A 171 -17.80 31.67 3.15
CA ALA A 171 -16.99 32.85 2.83
C ALA A 171 -17.39 34.03 3.73
N GLY A 172 -16.41 34.80 4.19
CA GLY A 172 -16.62 35.89 5.14
C GLY A 172 -15.63 35.90 6.30
N GLY A 173 -15.85 36.82 7.24
CA GLY A 173 -15.03 36.94 8.45
C GLY A 173 -15.44 35.92 9.52
N HIS A 174 -14.45 35.30 10.15
CA HIS A 174 -14.61 34.36 11.25
C HIS A 174 -13.79 34.79 12.47
N THR A 175 -14.23 34.38 13.66
CA THR A 175 -13.60 34.62 14.96
C THR A 175 -13.47 33.32 15.73
N PHE A 176 -12.25 32.96 16.11
CA PHE A 176 -11.97 31.86 17.01
C PHE A 176 -11.59 32.40 18.39
N SER A 177 -12.19 31.86 19.44
CA SER A 177 -11.89 32.21 20.84
C SER A 177 -11.61 30.95 21.66
N LEU A 178 -10.69 31.09 22.62
CA LEU A 178 -10.12 29.98 23.38
C LEU A 178 -9.89 30.38 24.83
N THR A 179 -10.33 29.55 25.77
CA THR A 179 -9.96 29.60 27.19
C THR A 179 -9.41 28.27 27.64
N ALA A 180 -8.53 28.25 28.64
CA ALA A 180 -8.11 27.03 29.33
C ALA A 180 -8.51 27.04 30.80
N THR A 181 -8.67 25.86 31.39
CA THR A 181 -8.89 25.65 32.81
C THR A 181 -7.83 24.70 33.35
N ASP A 182 -7.04 25.14 34.32
CA ASP A 182 -5.98 24.33 34.95
C ASP A 182 -6.56 23.23 35.87
N PRO A 183 -5.71 22.33 36.42
CA PRO A 183 -6.16 21.31 37.36
C PRO A 183 -6.71 21.83 38.71
N ALA A 184 -6.37 23.06 39.10
CA ALA A 184 -6.87 23.70 40.32
C ALA A 184 -8.25 24.36 40.12
N GLY A 185 -8.68 24.51 38.86
CA GLY A 185 -9.94 25.12 38.45
C GLY A 185 -9.83 26.59 38.06
N ASN A 186 -8.62 27.16 37.91
CA ASN A 186 -8.47 28.53 37.42
C ASN A 186 -8.66 28.60 35.91
N ILE A 187 -9.38 29.63 35.44
CA ILE A 187 -9.73 29.80 34.04
C ILE A 187 -8.91 30.96 33.45
N SER A 188 -8.23 30.71 32.34
CA SER A 188 -7.47 31.72 31.61
C SER A 188 -8.35 32.87 31.13
N THR A 189 -7.72 34.00 30.81
CA THR A 189 -8.34 34.98 29.91
C THR A 189 -8.56 34.37 28.52
N SER A 190 -9.57 34.87 27.79
CA SER A 190 -9.89 34.36 26.45
C SER A 190 -8.91 34.89 25.42
N ALA A 191 -8.17 34.00 24.76
CA ALA A 191 -7.45 34.33 23.52
C ALA A 191 -8.45 34.39 22.36
N THR A 192 -8.35 35.41 21.50
CA THR A 192 -9.26 35.58 20.36
C THR A 192 -8.48 35.92 19.09
N LEU A 193 -8.90 35.36 17.97
CA LEU A 193 -8.29 35.54 16.66
C LEU A 193 -9.37 35.65 15.58
N THR A 194 -9.17 36.56 14.63
CA THR A 194 -10.09 36.74 13.49
C THR A 194 -9.38 36.46 12.16
N TRP A 195 -10.07 35.81 11.22
CA TRP A 195 -9.60 35.63 9.84
C TRP A 195 -10.73 35.75 8.83
N THR A 196 -10.41 35.93 7.54
CA THR A 196 -11.40 36.04 6.46
C THR A 196 -11.20 34.95 5.41
N ILE A 197 -12.28 34.24 5.09
CA ILE A 197 -12.34 33.31 3.97
C ILE A 197 -12.83 34.07 2.73
N VAL A 198 -11.99 34.10 1.70
CA VAL A 198 -12.26 34.75 0.41
C VAL A 198 -12.25 33.68 -0.67
N VAL A 199 -13.43 33.18 -1.03
CA VAL A 199 -13.59 32.31 -2.19
C VAL A 199 -13.68 33.17 -3.45
N SER A 200 -12.83 32.90 -4.45
CA SER A 200 -13.04 33.45 -5.79
C SER A 200 -14.25 32.75 -6.41
N GLY A 201 -15.39 33.44 -6.49
CA GLY A 201 -16.63 32.87 -7.05
C GLY A 201 -16.50 32.53 -8.54
N GLY A 202 -17.16 31.44 -8.96
CA GLY A 202 -17.20 30.96 -10.34
C GLY A 202 -18.40 30.04 -10.58
N LEU A 203 -18.68 29.72 -11.85
CA LEU A 203 -19.71 28.76 -12.21
C LEU A 203 -19.08 27.35 -12.20
N VAL A 204 -19.48 26.51 -11.26
CA VAL A 204 -18.90 25.16 -11.09
C VAL A 204 -19.88 24.08 -11.53
N ILE A 205 -19.39 22.92 -11.95
CA ILE A 205 -20.24 21.77 -12.25
C ILE A 205 -20.71 21.15 -10.92
N SER A 206 -22.00 21.30 -10.61
CA SER A 206 -22.62 20.77 -9.39
C SER A 206 -23.23 19.39 -9.59
N SER A 207 -23.58 19.02 -10.82
CA SER A 207 -23.84 17.64 -11.22
C SER A 207 -23.05 17.33 -12.49
N PRO A 208 -22.15 16.34 -12.48
CA PRO A 208 -21.30 16.01 -13.62
C PRO A 208 -22.12 15.61 -14.86
N LEU A 209 -21.50 15.75 -16.03
CA LEU A 209 -22.09 15.29 -17.28
C LEU A 209 -22.37 13.78 -17.21
N THR A 210 -23.62 13.41 -17.46
CA THR A 210 -24.05 12.02 -17.58
C THR A 210 -24.56 11.77 -18.99
N LEU A 211 -24.14 10.66 -19.59
CA LEU A 211 -24.66 10.18 -20.88
C LEU A 211 -25.60 9.01 -20.62
N ASP A 212 -26.70 8.93 -21.38
CA ASP A 212 -27.68 7.84 -21.25
C ASP A 212 -27.14 6.48 -21.68
N LYS A 213 -26.07 6.47 -22.49
CA LYS A 213 -25.34 5.28 -22.92
C LYS A 213 -23.90 5.62 -23.30
N THR A 214 -23.06 4.60 -23.28
CA THR A 214 -21.63 4.70 -23.63
C THR A 214 -21.30 4.11 -25.00
N THR A 215 -22.31 3.62 -25.74
CA THR A 215 -22.15 3.16 -27.12
C THR A 215 -23.37 3.56 -27.95
N VAL A 216 -23.14 4.16 -29.11
CA VAL A 216 -24.19 4.57 -30.05
C VAL A 216 -23.83 4.11 -31.46
N GLY A 217 -24.78 3.54 -32.19
CA GLY A 217 -24.60 3.13 -33.59
C GLY A 217 -25.33 4.07 -34.55
N PRO A 218 -25.14 3.91 -35.88
CA PRO A 218 -25.91 4.60 -36.89
C PRO A 218 -27.43 4.45 -36.68
N GLY A 219 -28.16 5.56 -36.68
CA GLY A 219 -29.58 5.65 -36.36
C GLY A 219 -29.91 5.80 -34.87
N GLY A 220 -28.91 5.74 -33.98
CA GLY A 220 -29.07 5.94 -32.54
C GLY A 220 -28.91 7.39 -32.10
N THR A 221 -29.61 7.79 -31.04
CA THR A 221 -29.50 9.13 -30.43
C THR A 221 -28.83 9.05 -29.08
N LEU A 222 -27.75 9.80 -28.84
CA LEU A 222 -27.09 9.96 -27.54
C LEU A 222 -27.72 11.14 -26.79
N ASN A 223 -28.02 10.97 -25.50
CA ASN A 223 -28.56 12.02 -24.64
C ASN A 223 -27.57 12.32 -23.50
N GLY A 224 -27.36 13.60 -23.20
CA GLY A 224 -26.46 14.07 -22.16
C GLY A 224 -27.11 15.09 -21.24
N THR A 225 -26.82 15.03 -19.93
CA THR A 225 -27.30 16.01 -18.94
C THR A 225 -26.19 16.47 -18.00
N VAL A 226 -26.07 17.77 -17.75
CA VAL A 226 -25.10 18.40 -16.82
C VAL A 226 -25.75 19.53 -16.03
N THR A 227 -25.33 19.77 -14.79
CA THR A 227 -25.78 20.92 -13.99
C THR A 227 -24.59 21.75 -13.51
N TYR A 228 -24.70 23.07 -13.69
CA TYR A 228 -23.79 24.07 -13.15
C TYR A 228 -24.43 24.80 -11.97
N GLN A 229 -23.64 25.23 -10.99
CA GLN A 229 -24.06 26.08 -9.88
C GLN A 229 -23.13 27.29 -9.76
N ASN A 230 -23.71 28.46 -9.54
CA ASN A 230 -22.94 29.65 -9.19
C ASN A 230 -22.62 29.62 -7.69
N THR A 231 -21.36 29.42 -7.35
CA THR A 231 -20.87 29.40 -5.95
C THR A 231 -20.37 30.75 -5.47
N GLY A 232 -20.43 31.79 -6.31
CA GLY A 232 -20.11 33.16 -5.96
C GLY A 232 -21.24 33.87 -5.21
N SER A 233 -20.89 35.02 -4.62
CA SER A 233 -21.81 35.90 -3.88
C SER A 233 -22.57 36.90 -4.78
N SER A 234 -22.31 36.90 -6.08
CA SER A 234 -22.94 37.75 -7.10
C SER A 234 -23.38 36.93 -8.31
N ALA A 235 -24.29 37.47 -9.13
CA ALA A 235 -24.74 36.79 -10.34
C ALA A 235 -23.62 36.68 -11.39
N ILE A 236 -23.49 35.53 -12.03
CA ILE A 236 -22.53 35.27 -13.10
C ILE A 236 -23.26 35.23 -14.44
N SER A 237 -22.81 36.04 -15.41
CA SER A 237 -23.31 35.99 -16.77
C SER A 237 -22.49 35.01 -17.61
N VAL A 238 -23.17 34.07 -18.26
CA VAL A 238 -22.60 33.19 -19.29
C VAL A 238 -23.17 33.57 -20.66
N LEU A 239 -22.39 33.36 -21.72
CA LEU A 239 -22.81 33.56 -23.10
C LEU A 239 -23.41 32.29 -23.73
N SER A 240 -22.95 31.11 -23.30
CA SER A 240 -23.47 29.82 -23.77
C SER A 240 -23.09 28.69 -22.81
N ILE A 241 -23.93 27.66 -22.70
CA ILE A 241 -23.58 26.35 -22.12
C ILE A 241 -23.91 25.27 -23.16
N ILE A 242 -22.94 24.39 -23.43
CA ILE A 242 -22.97 23.37 -24.48
C ILE A 242 -22.49 22.03 -23.92
N ILE A 243 -23.02 20.92 -24.44
CA ILE A 243 -22.39 19.60 -24.30
C ILE A 243 -21.69 19.31 -25.62
N ALA A 244 -20.37 19.49 -25.61
CA ALA A 244 -19.56 19.36 -26.81
C ALA A 244 -19.25 17.90 -27.11
N GLY A 245 -19.31 17.51 -28.39
CA GLY A 245 -19.05 16.16 -28.87
C GLY A 245 -17.84 16.11 -29.80
N ARG A 246 -16.88 15.21 -29.55
CA ARG A 246 -15.63 15.11 -30.31
C ARG A 246 -15.37 13.75 -30.93
N PRO A 247 -15.17 13.68 -32.26
CA PRO A 247 -14.78 12.46 -32.94
C PRO A 247 -13.32 12.06 -32.68
N PRO A 248 -12.96 10.78 -32.96
CA PRO A 248 -11.58 10.32 -32.96
C PRO A 248 -10.67 11.23 -33.78
N GLY A 249 -9.61 11.76 -33.15
CA GLY A 249 -8.60 12.61 -33.81
C GLY A 249 -8.95 14.11 -33.91
N GLY A 250 -10.06 14.58 -33.36
CA GLY A 250 -10.40 16.01 -33.34
C GLY A 250 -9.51 16.83 -32.37
N THR A 251 -9.05 18.02 -32.80
CA THR A 251 -8.27 18.97 -31.98
C THR A 251 -9.11 20.20 -31.57
N ASN A 252 -8.65 20.97 -30.56
CA ASN A 252 -9.34 22.17 -30.03
C ASN A 252 -9.47 23.33 -31.05
N GLY A 253 -8.81 23.25 -32.21
CA GLY A 253 -8.69 24.36 -33.15
C GLY A 253 -9.44 24.14 -34.46
N GLY A 254 -10.77 24.28 -34.47
CA GLY A 254 -11.51 24.62 -35.69
C GLY A 254 -12.14 23.47 -36.52
N GLY A 255 -12.40 22.29 -35.95
CA GLY A 255 -13.28 21.31 -36.58
C GLY A 255 -14.77 21.67 -36.43
N PRO A 256 -15.69 21.14 -37.27
CA PRO A 256 -17.13 21.21 -36.98
C PRO A 256 -17.37 20.50 -35.64
N TYR A 257 -17.91 21.23 -34.67
CA TYR A 257 -18.21 20.69 -33.34
C TYR A 257 -19.51 19.89 -33.42
N ASP A 258 -19.41 18.57 -33.28
CA ASP A 258 -20.52 17.62 -33.36
C ASP A 258 -21.32 17.61 -32.04
N ASP A 259 -21.77 18.79 -31.65
CA ASP A 259 -22.35 19.07 -30.34
C ASP A 259 -23.76 18.51 -30.18
N LEU A 260 -24.13 18.26 -28.92
CA LEU A 260 -25.49 17.88 -28.57
C LEU A 260 -26.38 19.13 -28.52
N THR A 261 -27.64 18.97 -28.93
CA THR A 261 -28.63 20.06 -29.00
C THR A 261 -29.87 19.74 -28.15
N PRO A 262 -30.53 20.75 -27.52
CA PRO A 262 -30.26 22.18 -27.61
C PRO A 262 -29.04 22.65 -26.80
N THR A 263 -28.54 23.85 -27.08
CA THR A 263 -27.61 24.58 -26.20
C THR A 263 -28.39 25.56 -25.32
N LEU A 264 -27.83 25.97 -24.19
CA LEU A 264 -28.42 27.03 -23.38
C LEU A 264 -27.81 28.38 -23.79
N PRO A 265 -28.62 29.34 -24.28
CA PRO A 265 -28.13 30.65 -24.67
C PRO A 265 -27.76 31.50 -23.45
N GLY A 266 -27.07 32.62 -23.70
CA GLY A 266 -26.52 33.46 -22.65
C GLY A 266 -27.55 33.97 -21.64
N GLN A 267 -27.24 33.81 -20.36
CA GLN A 267 -28.11 34.16 -19.24
C GLN A 267 -27.30 34.51 -17.99
N ALA A 268 -27.92 35.24 -17.06
CA ALA A 268 -27.35 35.51 -15.74
C ALA A 268 -27.81 34.45 -14.73
N ILE A 269 -26.87 33.80 -14.06
CA ILE A 269 -27.12 32.79 -13.03
C ILE A 269 -26.89 33.45 -11.68
N ALA A 270 -27.95 33.63 -10.90
CA ALA A 270 -27.90 34.29 -9.60
C ALA A 270 -26.97 33.56 -8.61
N ALA A 271 -26.48 34.26 -7.59
CA ALA A 271 -25.66 33.68 -6.52
C ALA A 271 -26.38 32.48 -5.88
N GLY A 272 -25.69 31.34 -5.78
CA GLY A 272 -26.24 30.08 -5.24
C GLY A 272 -27.18 29.30 -6.17
N ALA A 273 -27.59 29.88 -7.32
CA ALA A 273 -28.52 29.24 -8.25
C ALA A 273 -27.82 28.21 -9.14
N SER A 274 -28.58 27.21 -9.59
CA SER A 274 -28.12 26.16 -10.50
C SER A 274 -28.85 26.22 -11.84
N VAL A 275 -28.17 25.77 -12.90
CA VAL A 275 -28.72 25.60 -14.25
C VAL A 275 -28.37 24.22 -14.77
N THR A 276 -29.36 23.51 -15.31
CA THR A 276 -29.20 22.18 -15.91
C THR A 276 -29.39 22.25 -17.43
N LEU A 277 -28.47 21.68 -18.18
CA LEU A 277 -28.60 21.46 -19.62
C LEU A 277 -28.85 19.97 -19.89
N ALA A 278 -29.92 19.66 -20.61
CA ALA A 278 -30.17 18.34 -21.19
C ALA A 278 -30.18 18.48 -22.73
N ALA A 279 -29.32 17.73 -23.41
CA ALA A 279 -29.12 17.82 -24.85
C ALA A 279 -28.98 16.44 -25.49
N SER A 280 -29.17 16.35 -26.81
CA SER A 280 -29.10 15.09 -27.56
C SER A 280 -28.53 15.26 -28.97
N ARG A 281 -27.98 14.18 -29.54
CA ARG A 281 -27.51 14.13 -30.93
C ARG A 281 -27.79 12.76 -31.55
N ALA A 282 -28.35 12.76 -32.76
CA ALA A 282 -28.51 11.55 -33.57
C ALA A 282 -27.23 11.25 -34.35
N PHE A 283 -26.80 9.99 -34.35
CA PHE A 283 -25.63 9.50 -35.08
C PHE A 283 -26.08 8.78 -36.35
N THR A 284 -25.30 8.91 -37.41
CA THR A 284 -25.55 8.37 -38.74
C THR A 284 -24.38 7.51 -39.19
N ALA A 285 -24.51 6.85 -40.36
CA ALA A 285 -23.41 6.08 -40.93
C ALA A 285 -22.24 6.95 -41.44
N ALA A 286 -22.41 8.28 -41.50
CA ALA A 286 -21.36 9.22 -41.88
C ALA A 286 -20.47 9.63 -40.69
N ASP A 287 -20.89 9.38 -39.46
CA ASP A 287 -20.12 9.70 -38.26
C ASP A 287 -18.93 8.74 -38.10
N PRO A 288 -17.71 9.26 -37.83
CA PRO A 288 -16.54 8.42 -37.62
C PRO A 288 -16.74 7.38 -36.51
N SER A 289 -16.52 6.10 -36.82
CA SER A 289 -16.54 5.04 -35.81
C SER A 289 -15.30 5.09 -34.92
N GLY A 290 -15.45 4.79 -33.63
CA GLY A 290 -14.35 4.78 -32.66
C GLY A 290 -14.70 5.48 -31.35
N THR A 291 -13.68 5.81 -30.55
CA THR A 291 -13.86 6.50 -29.27
C THR A 291 -14.08 7.99 -29.47
N TRP A 292 -15.23 8.47 -29.00
CA TRP A 292 -15.58 9.87 -28.91
C TRP A 292 -15.49 10.36 -27.48
N TYR A 293 -15.36 11.67 -27.33
CA TYR A 293 -15.36 12.36 -26.04
C TYR A 293 -16.50 13.37 -26.02
N ALA A 294 -17.32 13.35 -24.98
CA ALA A 294 -18.29 14.39 -24.70
C ALA A 294 -17.87 15.15 -23.44
N TYR A 295 -17.98 16.47 -23.42
CA TYR A 295 -17.72 17.26 -22.20
C TYR A 295 -18.67 18.44 -22.14
N ALA A 296 -19.01 18.86 -20.92
CA ALA A 296 -19.77 20.06 -20.72
C ALA A 296 -18.83 21.26 -20.81
N THR A 297 -19.22 22.32 -21.51
CA THR A 297 -18.43 23.55 -21.62
C THR A 297 -19.34 24.77 -21.56
N TYR A 298 -18.83 25.88 -21.03
CA TYR A 298 -19.53 27.16 -21.07
C TYR A 298 -18.61 28.28 -21.49
N GLN A 299 -19.19 29.30 -22.12
CA GLN A 299 -18.49 30.53 -22.46
C GLN A 299 -18.89 31.61 -21.46
N ASP A 300 -17.92 32.24 -20.81
CA ASP A 300 -18.17 33.34 -19.90
C ASP A 300 -18.50 34.65 -20.64
N ALA A 301 -18.90 35.69 -19.89
CA ALA A 301 -19.19 37.02 -20.44
C ALA A 301 -18.01 37.69 -21.16
N GLY A 302 -16.77 37.24 -20.92
CA GLY A 302 -15.57 37.71 -21.60
C GLY A 302 -15.28 36.98 -22.92
N GLY A 303 -16.09 35.99 -23.27
CA GLY A 303 -15.91 35.17 -24.48
C GLY A 303 -14.93 34.01 -24.30
N VAL A 304 -14.47 33.73 -23.08
CA VAL A 304 -13.54 32.63 -22.78
C VAL A 304 -14.32 31.34 -22.51
N TRP A 305 -13.85 30.24 -23.10
CA TRP A 305 -14.44 28.91 -22.91
C TRP A 305 -13.84 28.20 -21.70
N HIS A 306 -14.70 27.55 -20.93
CA HIS A 306 -14.39 26.80 -19.73
C HIS A 306 -14.89 25.37 -19.89
N ASP A 307 -13.95 24.45 -20.11
CA ASP A 307 -14.25 23.05 -20.37
C ASP A 307 -14.31 22.24 -19.06
N GLY A 308 -15.35 21.42 -18.93
CA GLY A 308 -15.50 20.44 -17.87
C GLY A 308 -14.83 19.10 -18.18
N PRO A 309 -14.84 18.16 -17.23
CA PRO A 309 -14.31 16.81 -17.44
C PRO A 309 -14.98 16.10 -18.62
N ALA A 310 -14.20 15.36 -19.39
CA ALA A 310 -14.69 14.58 -20.53
C ALA A 310 -15.20 13.19 -20.12
N VAL A 311 -16.24 12.75 -20.81
CA VAL A 311 -16.87 11.43 -20.73
C VAL A 311 -16.68 10.72 -22.06
N ASN A 312 -16.16 9.50 -22.03
CA ASN A 312 -15.92 8.71 -23.25
C ASN A 312 -17.19 7.96 -23.64
N PHE A 313 -17.49 7.93 -24.93
CA PHE A 313 -18.48 7.02 -25.51
C PHE A 313 -17.98 6.50 -26.86
N THR A 314 -18.50 5.37 -27.32
CA THR A 314 -18.07 4.74 -28.56
C THR A 314 -19.14 4.88 -29.64
N VAL A 315 -18.75 5.34 -30.83
CA VAL A 315 -19.58 5.22 -32.03
C VAL A 315 -19.24 3.91 -32.72
N ALA A 316 -20.17 2.95 -32.69
CA ALA A 316 -19.97 1.61 -33.24
C ALA A 316 -20.16 1.59 -34.76
N ALA A 317 -19.27 0.89 -35.49
CA ALA A 317 -19.45 0.64 -36.91
C ALA A 317 -20.65 -0.29 -37.17
N ALA A 318 -21.37 -0.11 -38.28
CA ALA A 318 -22.43 -1.03 -38.68
C ALA A 318 -21.86 -2.33 -39.24
N ALA A 319 -22.42 -3.47 -38.85
CA ALA A 319 -22.11 -4.75 -39.48
C ALA A 319 -22.55 -4.76 -40.96
N ALA A 320 -21.89 -5.54 -41.80
CA ALA A 320 -22.27 -5.71 -43.20
C ALA A 320 -23.62 -6.43 -43.31
N THR A 321 -24.44 -6.04 -44.28
CA THR A 321 -25.72 -6.68 -44.58
C THR A 321 -25.51 -8.17 -44.89
N PRO A 322 -26.26 -9.11 -44.27
CA PRO A 322 -26.11 -10.53 -44.55
C PRO A 322 -26.46 -10.85 -46.01
N SER A 323 -25.81 -11.88 -46.56
CA SER A 323 -26.25 -12.48 -47.82
C SER A 323 -27.18 -13.67 -47.55
N ILE A 324 -28.23 -13.82 -48.38
CA ILE A 324 -29.18 -14.93 -48.32
C ILE A 324 -29.07 -15.74 -49.61
N THR A 325 -28.82 -17.05 -49.48
CA THR A 325 -28.63 -17.95 -50.63
C THR A 325 -29.41 -19.26 -50.42
N PRO A 326 -30.24 -19.72 -51.38
CA PRO A 326 -30.62 -19.02 -52.60
C PRO A 326 -31.48 -17.78 -52.27
N GLY A 327 -31.41 -16.75 -53.12
CA GLY A 327 -32.30 -15.59 -53.03
C GLY A 327 -33.77 -15.95 -53.33
N THR A 328 -34.62 -14.93 -53.45
CA THR A 328 -36.05 -15.09 -53.79
C THR A 328 -36.27 -16.06 -54.95
N SER A 329 -37.08 -17.10 -54.74
CA SER A 329 -37.30 -18.17 -55.73
C SER A 329 -38.67 -18.83 -55.60
N SER A 330 -39.11 -19.50 -56.67
CA SER A 330 -40.35 -20.31 -56.71
C SER A 330 -40.02 -21.74 -57.11
N THR A 331 -40.38 -22.72 -56.28
CA THR A 331 -39.99 -24.13 -56.44
C THR A 331 -41.14 -25.08 -56.10
N SER A 332 -41.07 -26.35 -56.52
CA SER A 332 -42.01 -27.40 -56.06
C SER A 332 -41.48 -28.19 -54.86
N SER A 333 -40.21 -27.95 -54.47
CA SER A 333 -39.50 -28.66 -53.39
C SER A 333 -39.14 -27.70 -52.24
N PRO A 334 -38.99 -28.20 -50.99
CA PRO A 334 -38.54 -27.40 -49.86
C PRO A 334 -37.24 -26.63 -50.14
N VAL A 335 -37.17 -25.36 -49.72
CA VAL A 335 -36.00 -24.50 -49.89
C VAL A 335 -35.23 -24.39 -48.57
N ASN A 336 -33.93 -24.70 -48.60
CA ASN A 336 -33.01 -24.44 -47.49
C ASN A 336 -32.19 -23.19 -47.80
N ALA A 337 -32.48 -22.08 -47.13
CA ALA A 337 -31.78 -20.83 -47.27
C ALA A 337 -30.67 -20.68 -46.22
N THR A 338 -29.47 -20.34 -46.66
CA THR A 338 -28.31 -20.00 -45.82
C THR A 338 -28.15 -18.49 -45.70
N ILE A 339 -27.81 -18.03 -44.50
CA ILE A 339 -27.55 -16.63 -44.14
C ILE A 339 -26.08 -16.53 -43.72
N ALA A 340 -25.30 -15.71 -44.42
CA ALA A 340 -23.91 -15.47 -44.09
C ALA A 340 -23.70 -14.02 -43.63
N CYS A 341 -23.08 -13.88 -42.45
CA CYS A 341 -22.66 -12.58 -41.93
C CYS A 341 -21.22 -12.28 -42.37
N PRO A 342 -21.00 -11.24 -43.20
CA PRO A 342 -19.66 -10.96 -43.74
C PRO A 342 -18.70 -10.38 -42.70
N THR A 343 -19.22 -9.72 -41.66
CA THR A 343 -18.42 -9.10 -40.60
C THR A 343 -18.05 -10.15 -39.54
N THR A 344 -16.77 -10.48 -39.45
CA THR A 344 -16.22 -11.42 -38.46
C THR A 344 -16.61 -11.03 -37.04
N GLY A 345 -17.14 -11.97 -36.26
CA GLY A 345 -17.61 -11.74 -34.88
C GLY A 345 -19.08 -11.32 -34.75
N THR A 346 -19.81 -11.19 -35.87
CA THR A 346 -21.27 -10.92 -35.87
C THR A 346 -22.07 -12.20 -36.15
N LEU A 347 -23.27 -12.30 -35.59
CA LEU A 347 -24.14 -13.48 -35.70
C LEU A 347 -25.46 -13.12 -36.44
N PRO A 348 -26.02 -14.05 -37.23
CA PRO A 348 -27.25 -13.81 -37.98
C PRO A 348 -28.50 -13.98 -37.10
N TYR A 349 -29.38 -12.98 -37.11
CA TYR A 349 -30.71 -13.02 -36.49
C TYR A 349 -31.78 -12.88 -37.56
N ARG A 350 -32.82 -13.73 -37.53
CA ARG A 350 -33.80 -13.82 -38.62
C ARG A 350 -35.25 -14.03 -38.18
N THR A 351 -36.15 -13.76 -39.13
CA THR A 351 -37.60 -14.02 -39.07
C THR A 351 -38.03 -14.69 -40.38
N THR A 352 -38.98 -15.63 -40.32
CA THR A 352 -39.45 -16.41 -41.50
C THR A 352 -40.88 -16.06 -41.91
N ASP A 353 -41.53 -15.16 -41.17
CA ASP A 353 -42.90 -14.67 -41.39
C ASP A 353 -42.93 -13.27 -42.05
N GLY A 354 -41.77 -12.72 -42.40
CA GLY A 354 -41.63 -11.38 -42.99
C GLY A 354 -41.63 -10.21 -41.98
N SER A 355 -41.71 -10.47 -40.67
CA SER A 355 -41.55 -9.44 -39.63
C SER A 355 -40.13 -8.87 -39.58
N THR A 356 -39.94 -7.67 -39.02
CA THR A 356 -38.61 -7.01 -38.96
C THR A 356 -37.72 -7.69 -37.90
N PRO A 357 -36.56 -8.24 -38.27
CA PRO A 357 -35.69 -8.93 -37.32
C PRO A 357 -34.95 -7.94 -36.40
N THR A 358 -34.83 -8.33 -35.12
CA THR A 358 -34.04 -7.65 -34.07
C THR A 358 -33.07 -8.65 -33.43
N THR A 359 -32.20 -8.20 -32.52
CA THR A 359 -31.31 -9.10 -31.75
C THR A 359 -32.05 -10.06 -30.82
N SER A 360 -33.36 -9.88 -30.60
CA SER A 360 -34.22 -10.82 -29.89
C SER A 360 -34.87 -11.86 -30.80
N SER A 361 -34.64 -11.78 -32.12
CA SER A 361 -35.17 -12.75 -33.09
C SER A 361 -34.36 -14.05 -33.10
N THR A 362 -34.82 -15.06 -33.83
CA THR A 362 -34.15 -16.37 -33.85
C THR A 362 -32.74 -16.25 -34.43
N GLN A 363 -31.72 -16.53 -33.62
CA GLN A 363 -30.32 -16.54 -34.03
C GLN A 363 -29.99 -17.85 -34.76
N SER A 364 -29.85 -17.81 -36.08
CA SER A 364 -29.52 -19.00 -36.87
C SER A 364 -29.09 -18.64 -38.29
N SER A 365 -28.12 -19.38 -38.82
CA SER A 365 -27.55 -19.22 -40.16
C SER A 365 -28.31 -19.96 -41.26
N THR A 366 -29.35 -20.74 -40.94
CA THR A 366 -30.09 -21.56 -41.93
C THR A 366 -31.59 -21.60 -41.69
N ALA A 367 -32.41 -21.32 -42.71
CA ALA A 367 -33.88 -21.39 -42.63
C ALA A 367 -34.46 -22.34 -43.69
N THR A 368 -35.33 -23.25 -43.28
CA THR A 368 -36.01 -24.19 -44.19
C THR A 368 -37.45 -23.76 -44.42
N PHE A 369 -37.85 -23.68 -45.68
CA PHE A 369 -39.23 -23.45 -46.11
C PHE A 369 -39.76 -24.72 -46.75
N SER A 370 -40.79 -25.32 -46.18
CA SER A 370 -41.56 -26.44 -46.77
C SER A 370 -42.91 -25.99 -47.34
N SER A 371 -43.26 -24.72 -47.13
CA SER A 371 -44.39 -23.98 -47.72
C SER A 371 -43.95 -22.53 -47.97
N SER A 372 -44.72 -21.77 -48.76
CA SER A 372 -44.35 -20.40 -49.14
C SER A 372 -44.16 -19.47 -47.92
N GLY A 373 -43.15 -18.60 -47.94
CA GLY A 373 -42.86 -17.65 -46.84
C GLY A 373 -41.74 -16.64 -47.16
N THR A 374 -41.48 -15.70 -46.23
CA THR A 374 -40.50 -14.61 -46.41
C THR A 374 -39.46 -14.61 -45.30
N LEU A 375 -38.20 -14.76 -45.67
CA LEU A 375 -37.04 -14.66 -44.79
C LEU A 375 -36.51 -13.23 -44.72
N LYS A 376 -36.38 -12.66 -43.53
CA LYS A 376 -35.61 -11.43 -43.27
C LYS A 376 -34.51 -11.70 -42.26
N ALA A 377 -33.34 -11.09 -42.45
CA ALA A 377 -32.19 -11.29 -41.57
C ALA A 377 -31.32 -10.03 -41.38
N ILE A 378 -30.70 -9.92 -40.21
CA ILE A 378 -29.65 -8.94 -39.87
C ILE A 378 -28.45 -9.65 -39.24
N CYS A 379 -27.29 -9.00 -39.25
CA CYS A 379 -26.09 -9.40 -38.53
C CYS A 379 -25.86 -8.45 -37.35
N ALA A 380 -25.64 -9.00 -36.16
CA ALA A 380 -25.38 -8.21 -34.97
C ALA A 380 -24.48 -8.96 -33.96
N GLY A 381 -23.79 -8.24 -33.09
CA GLY A 381 -22.83 -8.80 -32.12
C GLY A 381 -21.41 -8.29 -32.34
N GLY A 382 -20.46 -8.74 -31.51
CA GLY A 382 -19.03 -8.42 -31.70
C GLY A 382 -18.65 -6.94 -31.61
N GLY A 383 -19.44 -6.11 -30.93
CA GLY A 383 -19.18 -4.66 -30.81
C GLY A 383 -19.68 -3.80 -31.97
N TYR A 384 -20.34 -4.40 -32.97
CA TYR A 384 -20.92 -3.70 -34.11
C TYR A 384 -22.41 -3.36 -33.89
N ALA A 385 -22.86 -2.25 -34.49
CA ALA A 385 -24.28 -1.97 -34.63
C ALA A 385 -24.94 -2.96 -35.62
N ALA A 386 -26.23 -3.24 -35.44
CA ALA A 386 -26.97 -4.16 -36.30
C ALA A 386 -26.91 -3.72 -37.77
N SER A 387 -26.72 -4.68 -38.68
CA SER A 387 -26.67 -4.40 -40.12
C SER A 387 -28.04 -4.04 -40.70
N ALA A 388 -28.06 -3.58 -41.95
CA ALA A 388 -29.31 -3.43 -42.70
C ALA A 388 -29.97 -4.80 -42.95
N ILE A 389 -31.30 -4.80 -43.14
CA ILE A 389 -32.08 -6.02 -43.28
C ILE A 389 -31.93 -6.60 -44.70
N ALA A 390 -31.49 -7.85 -44.80
CA ALA A 390 -31.60 -8.64 -46.01
C ALA A 390 -32.96 -9.35 -46.07
N SER A 391 -33.56 -9.50 -47.26
CA SER A 391 -34.89 -10.12 -47.43
C SER A 391 -34.94 -11.04 -48.65
N ALA A 392 -35.57 -12.21 -48.53
CA ALA A 392 -35.84 -13.16 -49.61
C ALA A 392 -37.22 -13.83 -49.45
N THR A 393 -37.94 -14.07 -50.55
CA THR A 393 -39.28 -14.71 -50.53
C THR A 393 -39.28 -16.02 -51.32
N TYR A 394 -39.88 -17.07 -50.76
CA TYR A 394 -39.93 -18.40 -51.35
C TYR A 394 -41.39 -18.82 -51.60
N THR A 395 -41.69 -19.29 -52.81
CA THR A 395 -43.03 -19.81 -53.17
C THR A 395 -42.93 -21.31 -53.46
N ILE A 396 -43.63 -22.17 -52.69
CA ILE A 396 -43.46 -23.63 -52.76
C ILE A 396 -44.76 -24.36 -53.15
N THR A 397 -44.75 -25.07 -54.28
CA THR A 397 -45.88 -25.84 -54.83
C THR A 397 -45.63 -27.35 -54.81
N GLY A 398 -45.98 -28.03 -53.70
CA GLY A 398 -46.38 -29.45 -53.56
C GLY A 398 -45.43 -30.61 -53.97
N GLY A 399 -45.26 -31.61 -53.09
CA GLY A 399 -44.71 -32.93 -53.49
C GLY A 399 -44.53 -33.99 -52.36
N SER A 400 -45.08 -35.19 -52.61
CA SER A 400 -45.20 -36.41 -51.80
C SER A 400 -43.92 -37.27 -51.63
N GLY A 401 -43.81 -38.06 -50.55
CA GLY A 401 -42.61 -38.81 -50.11
C GLY A 401 -42.09 -39.99 -50.99
N GLY A 402 -40.83 -40.38 -50.75
CA GLY A 402 -40.01 -41.37 -51.51
C GLY A 402 -38.77 -41.86 -50.74
N LEU A 403 -37.72 -42.39 -51.41
CA LEU A 403 -36.42 -42.69 -50.76
C LEU A 403 -35.65 -41.39 -50.53
N VAL A 404 -35.39 -41.03 -49.29
CA VAL A 404 -34.78 -39.74 -48.90
C VAL A 404 -33.46 -39.98 -48.19
N MET A 405 -32.43 -39.17 -48.47
CA MET A 405 -31.21 -39.15 -47.66
C MET A 405 -31.54 -38.60 -46.26
N SER A 406 -31.59 -39.49 -45.28
CA SER A 406 -31.87 -39.14 -43.88
C SER A 406 -30.62 -38.70 -43.13
N SER A 407 -29.43 -39.09 -43.60
CA SER A 407 -28.16 -38.48 -43.24
C SER A 407 -27.42 -38.11 -44.51
N PRO A 408 -27.00 -36.85 -44.70
CA PRO A 408 -26.22 -36.45 -45.87
C PRO A 408 -24.88 -37.19 -45.89
N LEU A 409 -24.27 -37.30 -47.07
CA LEU A 409 -22.91 -37.83 -47.22
C LEU A 409 -21.94 -36.98 -46.39
N THR A 410 -21.20 -37.63 -45.50
CA THR A 410 -20.11 -37.00 -44.74
C THR A 410 -18.79 -37.63 -45.11
N LEU A 411 -17.76 -36.81 -45.32
CA LEU A 411 -16.37 -37.24 -45.46
C LEU A 411 -15.61 -36.88 -44.19
N ASP A 412 -14.67 -37.72 -43.78
CA ASP A 412 -13.77 -37.45 -42.65
C ASP A 412 -12.66 -36.43 -42.98
N LYS A 413 -12.40 -36.18 -44.28
CA LYS A 413 -11.38 -35.25 -44.77
C LYS A 413 -11.87 -34.38 -45.92
N THR A 414 -11.40 -33.13 -45.94
CA THR A 414 -11.67 -32.16 -47.01
C THR A 414 -10.42 -31.77 -47.80
N ILE A 415 -9.23 -32.12 -47.30
CA ILE A 415 -7.93 -32.02 -47.98
C ILE A 415 -7.22 -33.37 -47.84
N VAL A 416 -6.70 -33.89 -48.94
CA VAL A 416 -6.18 -35.27 -49.05
C VAL A 416 -4.82 -35.25 -49.76
N ALA A 417 -3.81 -35.91 -49.19
CA ALA A 417 -2.48 -36.05 -49.78
C ALA A 417 -2.16 -37.54 -50.08
N PRO A 418 -1.13 -37.84 -50.89
CA PRO A 418 -0.69 -39.22 -51.11
C PRO A 418 -0.39 -39.94 -49.79
N GLY A 419 -1.04 -41.08 -49.55
CA GLY A 419 -0.98 -41.86 -48.32
C GLY A 419 -2.21 -41.72 -47.41
N ASP A 420 -3.06 -40.73 -47.65
CA ASP A 420 -4.32 -40.56 -46.92
C ASP A 420 -5.40 -41.54 -47.40
N THR A 421 -6.23 -42.00 -46.45
CA THR A 421 -7.51 -42.65 -46.75
C THR A 421 -8.65 -41.68 -46.44
N VAL A 422 -9.63 -41.59 -47.35
CA VAL A 422 -10.90 -40.86 -47.16
C VAL A 422 -11.98 -41.86 -46.83
N ASN A 423 -12.75 -41.59 -45.78
CA ASN A 423 -13.89 -42.38 -45.34
C ASN A 423 -15.18 -41.58 -45.55
N GLY A 424 -16.16 -42.20 -46.24
CA GLY A 424 -17.47 -41.62 -46.52
C GLY A 424 -18.58 -42.43 -45.87
N THR A 425 -19.60 -41.76 -45.30
CA THR A 425 -20.81 -42.42 -44.78
C THR A 425 -22.07 -41.70 -45.24
N VAL A 426 -23.10 -42.45 -45.64
CA VAL A 426 -24.42 -41.91 -46.03
C VAL A 426 -25.55 -42.84 -45.56
N THR A 427 -26.72 -42.29 -45.23
CA THR A 427 -27.92 -43.08 -44.88
C THR A 427 -29.14 -42.65 -45.69
N TYR A 428 -29.83 -43.63 -46.29
CA TYR A 428 -31.11 -43.44 -46.97
C TYR A 428 -32.25 -44.03 -46.13
N THR A 429 -33.39 -43.35 -46.08
CA THR A 429 -34.63 -43.83 -45.45
C THR A 429 -35.78 -43.85 -46.44
N ASN A 430 -36.53 -44.94 -46.47
CA ASN A 430 -37.75 -45.01 -47.26
C ASN A 430 -38.89 -44.30 -46.53
N THR A 431 -39.27 -43.12 -47.02
CA THR A 431 -40.38 -42.32 -46.45
C THR A 431 -41.71 -42.57 -47.15
N SER A 432 -41.76 -43.51 -48.11
CA SER A 432 -42.99 -43.91 -48.79
C SER A 432 -43.72 -45.01 -48.01
N SER A 433 -45.00 -45.21 -48.34
CA SER A 433 -45.82 -46.28 -47.75
C SER A 433 -45.58 -47.67 -48.37
N ALA A 434 -44.71 -47.79 -49.37
CA ALA A 434 -44.39 -49.04 -50.06
C ALA A 434 -42.88 -49.36 -49.99
N ALA A 435 -42.50 -50.64 -50.08
CA ALA A 435 -41.09 -51.03 -50.10
C ALA A 435 -40.41 -50.58 -51.41
N ILE A 436 -39.15 -50.13 -51.34
CA ILE A 436 -38.37 -49.65 -52.48
C ILE A 436 -37.22 -50.62 -52.75
N SER A 437 -37.15 -51.15 -53.98
CA SER A 437 -36.06 -52.04 -54.41
C SER A 437 -34.98 -51.26 -55.17
N LEU A 438 -33.72 -51.49 -54.78
CA LEU A 438 -32.53 -50.90 -55.37
C LEU A 438 -31.63 -52.00 -55.96
N LEU A 439 -30.93 -51.68 -57.05
CA LEU A 439 -29.94 -52.56 -57.67
C LEU A 439 -28.53 -52.37 -57.11
N GLY A 440 -28.24 -51.21 -56.50
CA GLY A 440 -27.00 -50.98 -55.76
C GLY A 440 -26.92 -49.59 -55.14
N ILE A 441 -26.03 -49.42 -54.15
CA ILE A 441 -25.69 -48.14 -53.52
C ILE A 441 -24.17 -48.00 -53.47
N ALA A 442 -23.66 -46.85 -53.90
CA ALA A 442 -22.23 -46.54 -53.90
C ALA A 442 -21.96 -45.10 -53.41
N ILE A 443 -20.72 -44.85 -52.99
CA ILE A 443 -20.19 -43.48 -52.83
C ILE A 443 -19.20 -43.26 -53.97
N ALA A 444 -19.67 -42.56 -55.00
CA ALA A 444 -18.93 -42.41 -56.23
C ALA A 444 -17.95 -41.24 -56.15
N GLY A 445 -16.67 -41.48 -56.46
CA GLY A 445 -15.63 -40.47 -56.49
C GLY A 445 -15.37 -39.99 -57.92
N ARG A 446 -15.40 -38.67 -58.15
CA ARG A 446 -15.08 -38.07 -59.46
C ARG A 446 -13.85 -37.17 -59.35
N PRO A 447 -12.78 -37.45 -60.10
CA PRO A 447 -11.64 -36.54 -60.19
C PRO A 447 -11.99 -35.26 -60.94
N PRO A 448 -11.13 -34.22 -60.87
CA PRO A 448 -11.26 -33.01 -61.66
C PRO A 448 -11.48 -33.33 -63.15
N GLY A 449 -12.60 -32.86 -63.71
CA GLY A 449 -12.94 -33.06 -65.12
C GLY A 449 -13.65 -34.38 -65.47
N GLY A 450 -13.94 -35.26 -64.50
CA GLY A 450 -14.71 -36.49 -64.73
C GLY A 450 -16.20 -36.24 -65.05
N SER A 451 -16.75 -37.00 -66.02
CA SER A 451 -18.18 -36.97 -66.38
C SER A 451 -18.80 -38.38 -66.35
N ASN A 452 -20.13 -38.47 -66.25
CA ASN A 452 -20.89 -39.73 -66.11
C ASN A 452 -20.79 -40.71 -67.29
N ALA A 453 -20.18 -40.33 -68.41
CA ALA A 453 -20.32 -41.06 -69.66
C ALA A 453 -19.04 -41.76 -70.17
N GLY A 454 -17.90 -41.77 -69.47
CA GLY A 454 -16.67 -42.29 -70.11
C GLY A 454 -15.39 -42.56 -69.32
N GLY A 455 -15.41 -42.91 -68.03
CA GLY A 455 -14.18 -43.28 -67.31
C GLY A 455 -14.41 -44.22 -66.12
N PRO A 456 -13.38 -44.92 -65.61
CA PRO A 456 -13.50 -45.80 -64.44
C PRO A 456 -13.96 -45.00 -63.22
N TYR A 457 -14.95 -45.53 -62.51
CA TYR A 457 -15.54 -44.91 -61.33
C TYR A 457 -14.57 -45.09 -60.14
N ASP A 458 -13.94 -44.01 -59.68
CA ASP A 458 -13.02 -43.97 -58.52
C ASP A 458 -13.78 -44.07 -57.19
N ASP A 459 -14.65 -45.07 -57.10
CA ASP A 459 -15.61 -45.22 -56.01
C ASP A 459 -14.93 -45.63 -54.71
N LEU A 460 -15.53 -45.21 -53.60
CA LEU A 460 -15.17 -45.72 -52.29
C LEU A 460 -15.73 -47.14 -52.14
N SER A 461 -14.96 -48.01 -51.47
CA SER A 461 -15.29 -49.42 -51.25
C SER A 461 -15.56 -49.69 -49.77
N PRO A 462 -16.53 -50.55 -49.39
CA PRO A 462 -17.40 -51.36 -50.27
C PRO A 462 -18.60 -50.59 -50.84
N THR A 463 -19.25 -51.17 -51.87
CA THR A 463 -20.61 -50.78 -52.30
C THR A 463 -21.64 -51.77 -51.75
N LEU A 464 -22.92 -51.37 -51.66
CA LEU A 464 -24.00 -52.28 -51.28
C LEU A 464 -24.69 -52.82 -52.53
N ALA A 465 -24.84 -54.15 -52.60
CA ALA A 465 -25.56 -54.83 -53.66
C ALA A 465 -27.09 -54.62 -53.57
N ALA A 466 -27.81 -55.15 -54.56
CA ALA A 466 -29.26 -55.03 -54.67
C ALA A 466 -30.00 -55.41 -53.37
N GLN A 467 -30.91 -54.56 -52.91
CA GLN A 467 -31.67 -54.75 -51.67
C GLN A 467 -33.03 -54.04 -51.73
N THR A 468 -33.96 -54.49 -50.90
CA THR A 468 -35.29 -53.87 -50.77
C THR A 468 -35.42 -53.22 -49.39
N ILE A 469 -35.75 -51.92 -49.37
CA ILE A 469 -35.88 -51.11 -48.16
C ILE A 469 -37.37 -50.97 -47.83
N ALA A 470 -37.80 -51.55 -46.70
CA ALA A 470 -39.19 -51.48 -46.25
C ALA A 470 -39.63 -50.04 -45.90
N PRO A 471 -40.93 -49.72 -45.91
CA PRO A 471 -41.46 -48.44 -45.43
C PRO A 471 -40.92 -48.09 -44.04
N GLY A 472 -40.37 -46.88 -43.87
CA GLY A 472 -39.79 -46.40 -42.63
C GLY A 472 -38.41 -46.98 -42.27
N ALA A 473 -37.88 -47.93 -43.04
CA ALA A 473 -36.55 -48.50 -42.80
C ALA A 473 -35.44 -47.64 -43.43
N SER A 474 -34.25 -47.73 -42.86
CA SER A 474 -33.05 -47.03 -43.31
C SER A 474 -31.95 -47.99 -43.72
N VAL A 475 -31.10 -47.57 -44.66
CA VAL A 475 -29.87 -48.25 -45.05
C VAL A 475 -28.70 -47.29 -44.97
N THR A 476 -27.60 -47.71 -44.37
CA THR A 476 -26.36 -46.93 -44.24
C THR A 476 -25.24 -47.59 -45.02
N LEU A 477 -24.52 -46.81 -45.83
CA LEU A 477 -23.29 -47.22 -46.49
C LEU A 477 -22.12 -46.45 -45.88
N ALA A 478 -21.11 -47.18 -45.43
CA ALA A 478 -19.79 -46.66 -45.05
C ALA A 478 -18.74 -47.26 -45.99
N ALA A 479 -17.98 -46.42 -46.66
CA ALA A 479 -17.00 -46.82 -47.67
C ALA A 479 -15.74 -45.97 -47.55
N SER A 480 -14.61 -46.45 -48.07
CA SER A 480 -13.35 -45.70 -48.05
C SER A 480 -12.51 -45.89 -49.32
N ARG A 481 -11.59 -44.96 -49.56
CA ARG A 481 -10.60 -45.01 -50.65
C ARG A 481 -9.27 -44.43 -50.20
N ALA A 482 -8.19 -45.16 -50.44
CA ALA A 482 -6.83 -44.67 -50.23
C ALA A 482 -6.34 -43.89 -51.46
N PHE A 483 -5.69 -42.76 -51.24
CA PHE A 483 -5.12 -41.90 -52.28
C PHE A 483 -3.61 -42.09 -52.36
N THR A 484 -3.11 -42.13 -53.59
CA THR A 484 -1.72 -42.39 -53.96
C THR A 484 -1.16 -41.21 -54.76
N ALA A 485 0.14 -41.24 -55.05
CA ALA A 485 0.77 -40.23 -55.89
C ALA A 485 0.28 -40.26 -57.36
N GLY A 486 -0.43 -41.31 -57.77
CA GLY A 486 -1.01 -41.43 -59.12
C GLY A 486 -2.40 -40.80 -59.26
N ASP A 487 -3.00 -40.34 -58.18
CA ASP A 487 -4.34 -39.75 -58.20
C ASP A 487 -4.33 -38.29 -58.71
N PRO A 488 -5.27 -37.91 -59.59
CA PRO A 488 -5.39 -36.53 -60.08
C PRO A 488 -5.46 -35.47 -58.97
N LEU A 489 -4.57 -34.48 -59.04
CA LEU A 489 -4.57 -33.33 -58.13
C LEU A 489 -5.71 -32.36 -58.48
N GLY A 490 -6.29 -31.71 -57.47
CA GLY A 490 -7.35 -30.72 -57.63
C GLY A 490 -8.65 -31.08 -56.90
N SER A 491 -9.75 -30.41 -57.25
CA SER A 491 -11.05 -30.61 -56.61
C SER A 491 -11.75 -31.86 -57.11
N TRP A 492 -11.96 -32.80 -56.20
CA TRP A 492 -12.77 -34.00 -56.41
C TRP A 492 -14.20 -33.75 -55.94
N TYR A 493 -15.15 -34.43 -56.59
CA TYR A 493 -16.55 -34.47 -56.18
C TYR A 493 -16.96 -35.89 -55.85
N THR A 494 -17.55 -36.08 -54.68
CA THR A 494 -18.12 -37.37 -54.26
C THR A 494 -19.62 -37.30 -54.15
N TYR A 495 -20.29 -38.36 -54.58
CA TYR A 495 -21.74 -38.44 -54.63
C TYR A 495 -22.18 -39.69 -53.90
N ALA A 496 -23.16 -39.58 -53.01
CA ALA A 496 -23.93 -40.74 -52.63
C ALA A 496 -24.86 -41.06 -53.80
N THR A 497 -24.77 -42.25 -54.36
CA THR A 497 -25.56 -42.64 -55.54
C THR A 497 -26.21 -44.00 -55.34
N TYR A 498 -27.41 -44.17 -55.88
CA TYR A 498 -28.09 -45.47 -55.90
C TYR A 498 -28.69 -45.75 -57.27
N GLN A 499 -28.79 -47.03 -57.61
CA GLN A 499 -29.46 -47.48 -58.81
C GLN A 499 -30.83 -48.04 -58.46
N ASP A 500 -31.88 -47.51 -59.07
CA ASP A 500 -33.25 -48.00 -58.86
C ASP A 500 -33.51 -49.34 -59.58
N ALA A 501 -34.66 -49.96 -59.31
CA ALA A 501 -35.07 -51.22 -59.94
C ALA A 501 -35.21 -51.14 -61.48
N GLY A 502 -35.31 -49.94 -62.05
CA GLY A 502 -35.34 -49.69 -63.49
C GLY A 502 -33.94 -49.55 -64.11
N GLY A 503 -32.88 -49.60 -63.31
CA GLY A 503 -31.49 -49.45 -63.77
C GLY A 503 -31.03 -47.99 -63.87
N ALA A 504 -31.84 -47.01 -63.47
CA ALA A 504 -31.44 -45.61 -63.49
C ALA A 504 -30.65 -45.24 -62.24
N TRP A 505 -29.58 -44.46 -62.42
CA TRP A 505 -28.76 -43.94 -61.32
C TRP A 505 -29.31 -42.60 -60.83
N HIS A 506 -29.35 -42.46 -59.50
CA HIS A 506 -29.80 -41.28 -58.79
C HIS A 506 -28.67 -40.76 -57.92
N ASP A 507 -28.12 -39.61 -58.30
CA ASP A 507 -27.04 -38.95 -57.56
C ASP A 507 -27.61 -37.99 -56.52
N GLY A 508 -27.11 -38.08 -55.28
CA GLY A 508 -27.32 -37.08 -54.25
C GLY A 508 -26.44 -35.83 -54.44
N PRO A 509 -26.57 -34.82 -53.56
CA PRO A 509 -25.73 -33.63 -53.59
C PRO A 509 -24.23 -33.99 -53.52
N PRO A 510 -23.38 -33.37 -54.35
CA PRO A 510 -21.95 -33.59 -54.28
C PRO A 510 -21.35 -33.04 -52.99
N VAL A 511 -20.38 -33.77 -52.44
CA VAL A 511 -19.45 -33.29 -51.42
C VAL A 511 -18.07 -33.19 -52.05
N SER A 512 -17.43 -32.02 -51.93
CA SER A 512 -16.11 -31.78 -52.51
C SER A 512 -14.98 -31.94 -51.49
N PHE A 513 -13.85 -32.49 -51.93
CA PHE A 513 -12.57 -32.43 -51.22
C PHE A 513 -11.44 -32.16 -52.22
N THR A 514 -10.30 -31.69 -51.75
CA THR A 514 -9.17 -31.32 -52.62
C THR A 514 -8.00 -32.27 -52.42
N VAL A 515 -7.51 -32.88 -53.51
CA VAL A 515 -6.27 -33.65 -53.49
C VAL A 515 -5.09 -32.73 -53.80
N VAL A 516 -4.10 -32.69 -52.91
CA VAL A 516 -2.93 -31.80 -52.97
C VAL A 516 -1.63 -32.59 -53.04
N SER A 517 -0.56 -31.99 -53.58
CA SER A 517 0.79 -32.53 -53.45
C SER A 517 1.28 -32.45 -52.00
N ALA A 518 2.19 -33.33 -51.58
CA ALA A 518 2.85 -33.24 -50.27
C ALA A 518 3.52 -31.86 -50.10
N VAL A 519 3.14 -31.11 -49.07
CA VAL A 519 3.59 -29.72 -48.86
C VAL A 519 4.89 -29.73 -48.04
N GLY A 520 5.99 -29.28 -48.64
CA GLY A 520 7.22 -28.92 -47.92
C GLY A 520 7.31 -27.40 -47.69
N GLY A 521 7.74 -26.97 -46.49
CA GLY A 521 7.86 -25.55 -46.11
C GLY A 521 8.62 -25.33 -44.79
N LEU A 522 8.71 -24.07 -44.31
CA LEU A 522 9.22 -23.75 -42.96
C LEU A 522 8.17 -24.09 -41.91
N ALA A 523 8.38 -25.20 -41.20
CA ALA A 523 7.51 -25.68 -40.13
C ALA A 523 8.04 -25.27 -38.77
N ILE A 524 7.16 -25.00 -37.80
CA ILE A 524 7.56 -24.73 -36.41
C ILE A 524 8.03 -26.05 -35.79
N SER A 525 9.32 -26.17 -35.50
CA SER A 525 9.90 -27.35 -34.85
C SER A 525 9.93 -27.23 -33.34
N SER A 526 9.96 -26.00 -32.80
CA SER A 526 9.70 -25.71 -31.39
C SER A 526 8.73 -24.53 -31.28
N PRO A 527 7.57 -24.68 -30.62
CA PRO A 527 6.56 -23.63 -30.50
C PRO A 527 7.09 -22.43 -29.73
N LEU A 528 6.45 -21.27 -29.92
CA LEU A 528 6.77 -20.05 -29.18
C LEU A 528 6.58 -20.27 -27.68
N THR A 529 7.63 -20.03 -26.91
CA THR A 529 7.58 -19.99 -25.44
C THR A 529 7.94 -18.60 -24.95
N LEU A 530 7.19 -18.08 -23.97
CA LEU A 530 7.53 -16.87 -23.24
C LEU A 530 8.15 -17.26 -21.89
N ASP A 531 9.14 -16.49 -21.43
CA ASP A 531 9.71 -16.64 -20.09
C ASP A 531 8.68 -16.36 -18.97
N LYS A 532 7.70 -15.49 -19.24
CA LYS A 532 6.54 -15.22 -18.37
C LYS A 532 5.27 -14.95 -19.20
N THR A 533 4.12 -15.34 -18.66
CA THR A 533 2.78 -15.12 -19.25
C THR A 533 1.94 -14.09 -18.49
N ASN A 534 2.48 -13.54 -17.40
CA ASN A 534 1.98 -12.36 -16.71
C ASN A 534 3.15 -11.38 -16.53
N ALA A 535 2.95 -10.12 -16.89
CA ALA A 535 3.94 -9.04 -16.81
C ALA A 535 3.27 -7.79 -16.23
N LEU A 536 4.06 -6.89 -15.63
CA LEU A 536 3.62 -5.56 -15.21
C LEU A 536 4.33 -4.48 -16.05
N ALA A 537 3.80 -3.26 -16.02
CA ALA A 537 4.57 -2.10 -16.49
C ALA A 537 5.93 -2.03 -15.75
N GLY A 538 7.02 -2.12 -16.49
CA GLY A 538 8.41 -2.24 -16.00
C GLY A 538 9.08 -3.58 -16.31
N ASP A 539 8.30 -4.65 -16.58
CA ASP A 539 8.84 -5.97 -16.89
C ASP A 539 9.44 -6.06 -18.29
N THR A 540 10.51 -6.83 -18.45
CA THR A 540 10.91 -7.36 -19.76
C THR A 540 10.40 -8.79 -19.93
N VAL A 541 9.81 -9.08 -21.09
CA VAL A 541 9.34 -10.42 -21.49
C VAL A 541 10.18 -10.89 -22.68
N THR A 542 10.65 -12.13 -22.62
CA THR A 542 11.47 -12.78 -23.66
C THR A 542 10.74 -13.96 -24.27
N GLY A 543 10.62 -13.98 -25.60
CA GLY A 543 10.06 -15.09 -26.36
C GLY A 543 11.14 -15.83 -27.16
N THR A 544 11.01 -17.15 -27.29
CA THR A 544 11.86 -17.99 -28.15
C THR A 544 11.00 -18.92 -29.03
N VAL A 545 11.36 -19.06 -30.32
CA VAL A 545 10.71 -19.95 -31.29
C VAL A 545 11.73 -20.55 -32.27
N THR A 546 11.51 -21.78 -32.74
CA THR A 546 12.37 -22.44 -33.76
C THR A 546 11.56 -22.96 -34.94
N TYR A 547 12.06 -22.68 -36.15
CA TYR A 547 11.52 -23.18 -37.42
C TYR A 547 12.49 -24.16 -38.08
N MET A 548 11.99 -25.14 -38.83
CA MET A 548 12.76 -26.08 -39.63
C MET A 548 12.27 -26.08 -41.07
N ASN A 549 13.20 -26.03 -42.03
CA ASN A 549 12.86 -26.20 -43.44
C ASN A 549 12.63 -27.68 -43.76
N THR A 550 11.37 -28.05 -43.97
CA THR A 550 10.92 -29.42 -44.31
C THR A 550 10.87 -29.68 -45.82
N SER A 551 11.20 -28.68 -46.65
CA SER A 551 11.24 -28.83 -48.10
C SER A 551 12.60 -29.36 -48.58
N ALA A 552 12.62 -29.92 -49.79
CA ALA A 552 13.83 -30.40 -50.45
C ALA A 552 14.71 -29.28 -51.04
N SER A 553 14.34 -28.00 -50.85
CA SER A 553 15.04 -26.85 -51.42
C SER A 553 15.26 -25.74 -50.37
N PRO A 554 16.26 -24.86 -50.52
CA PRO A 554 16.46 -23.75 -49.60
C PRO A 554 15.27 -22.79 -49.62
N ILE A 555 14.83 -22.31 -48.46
CA ILE A 555 13.74 -21.32 -48.33
C ILE A 555 14.32 -19.98 -47.88
N ALA A 556 14.08 -18.94 -48.68
CA ALA A 556 14.39 -17.57 -48.27
C ALA A 556 13.30 -17.06 -47.31
N VAL A 557 13.73 -16.40 -46.23
CA VAL A 557 12.88 -15.73 -45.24
C VAL A 557 13.29 -14.27 -45.25
N GLN A 558 12.37 -13.36 -45.55
CA GLN A 558 12.67 -11.93 -45.57
C GLN A 558 12.79 -11.35 -44.16
N GLN A 559 11.92 -11.80 -43.24
CA GLN A 559 11.93 -11.35 -41.86
C GLN A 559 11.32 -12.43 -40.97
N LEU A 560 11.83 -12.58 -39.75
CA LEU A 560 11.19 -13.36 -38.69
C LEU A 560 11.12 -12.50 -37.42
N VAL A 561 9.93 -12.44 -36.81
CA VAL A 561 9.61 -11.57 -35.66
C VAL A 561 8.79 -12.33 -34.62
N ILE A 562 8.87 -11.89 -33.36
CA ILE A 562 7.89 -12.23 -32.32
C ILE A 562 7.02 -10.99 -32.12
N ALA A 563 5.78 -11.07 -32.59
CA ALA A 563 4.81 -10.00 -32.58
C ALA A 563 3.97 -10.02 -31.30
N ALA A 564 3.93 -8.93 -30.55
CA ALA A 564 3.01 -8.77 -29.42
C ALA A 564 1.90 -7.78 -29.79
N VAL A 565 0.65 -8.21 -29.69
CA VAL A 565 -0.53 -7.42 -30.06
C VAL A 565 -1.30 -7.05 -28.79
N PRO A 566 -1.32 -5.77 -28.41
CA PRO A 566 -2.07 -5.28 -27.26
C PRO A 566 -3.59 -5.32 -27.47
N PRO A 567 -4.39 -5.21 -26.38
CA PRO A 567 -5.86 -5.22 -26.46
C PRO A 567 -6.46 -4.03 -27.22
N SER A 568 -5.76 -2.90 -27.30
CA SER A 568 -6.31 -1.62 -27.77
C SER A 568 -5.36 -0.78 -28.64
N SER A 569 -4.25 -1.33 -29.12
CA SER A 569 -3.31 -0.58 -29.97
C SER A 569 -2.63 -1.46 -31.03
N ALA A 570 -1.80 -0.84 -31.87
CA ALA A 570 -1.11 -1.51 -32.97
C ALA A 570 -0.08 -2.52 -32.45
N GLN A 571 0.20 -3.53 -33.28
CA GLN A 571 1.20 -4.57 -33.02
C GLN A 571 2.57 -3.97 -32.66
N GLN A 572 3.17 -4.47 -31.58
CA GLN A 572 4.48 -4.09 -31.10
C GLN A 572 5.38 -5.32 -31.02
N ASN A 573 6.43 -5.36 -31.85
CA ASN A 573 7.29 -6.54 -31.93
C ASN A 573 8.35 -6.55 -30.82
N LEU A 574 8.71 -7.75 -30.36
CA LEU A 574 9.89 -7.99 -29.54
C LEU A 574 11.15 -7.86 -30.41
N THR A 575 12.27 -7.47 -29.80
CA THR A 575 13.55 -7.22 -30.46
C THR A 575 14.67 -8.11 -29.90
N PRO A 576 15.63 -8.57 -30.72
CA PRO A 576 15.81 -8.24 -32.14
C PRO A 576 14.83 -8.99 -33.06
N THR A 577 14.62 -8.45 -34.27
CA THR A 577 14.01 -9.21 -35.38
C THR A 577 15.10 -9.88 -36.19
N GLN A 578 14.86 -11.07 -36.72
CA GLN A 578 15.81 -11.73 -37.63
C GLN A 578 15.71 -11.10 -39.03
N ALA A 579 16.85 -10.62 -39.54
CA ALA A 579 16.98 -10.08 -40.89
C ALA A 579 16.94 -11.18 -41.97
N ALA A 580 16.74 -10.76 -43.23
CA ALA A 580 16.58 -11.66 -44.38
C ALA A 580 17.67 -12.73 -44.45
N THR A 581 17.28 -14.00 -44.55
CA THR A 581 18.17 -15.17 -44.57
C THR A 581 17.63 -16.28 -45.45
N THR A 582 18.45 -17.28 -45.77
CA THR A 582 18.03 -18.48 -46.51
C THR A 582 18.29 -19.72 -45.67
N VAL A 583 17.22 -20.44 -45.31
CA VAL A 583 17.25 -21.67 -44.52
C VAL A 583 17.40 -22.86 -45.46
N GLN A 584 18.53 -23.57 -45.38
CA GLN A 584 18.80 -24.75 -46.21
C GLN A 584 17.84 -25.90 -45.90
N ALA A 585 17.65 -26.83 -46.84
CA ALA A 585 16.80 -28.02 -46.65
C ALA A 585 17.26 -28.81 -45.40
N GLY A 586 16.33 -29.13 -44.50
CA GLY A 586 16.60 -29.81 -43.23
C GLY A 586 17.25 -28.96 -42.13
N ALA A 587 17.59 -27.69 -42.39
CA ALA A 587 18.17 -26.79 -41.39
C ALA A 587 17.09 -26.13 -40.52
N SER A 588 17.48 -25.70 -39.32
CA SER A 588 16.61 -24.97 -38.38
C SER A 588 17.07 -23.53 -38.15
N LEU A 589 16.13 -22.65 -37.83
CA LEU A 589 16.31 -21.23 -37.54
C LEU A 589 15.59 -20.90 -36.23
N THR A 590 16.32 -20.40 -35.23
CA THR A 590 15.77 -20.01 -33.92
C THR A 590 15.80 -18.49 -33.77
N LEU A 591 14.70 -17.91 -33.29
CA LEU A 591 14.63 -16.50 -32.88
C LEU A 591 14.35 -16.41 -31.38
N THR A 592 15.18 -15.66 -30.67
CA THR A 592 14.93 -15.18 -29.31
C THR A 592 14.87 -13.66 -29.33
N ALA A 593 13.78 -13.09 -28.83
CA ALA A 593 13.54 -11.65 -28.82
C ALA A 593 12.86 -11.24 -27.52
N SER A 594 13.11 -10.00 -27.08
CA SER A 594 12.57 -9.46 -25.82
C SER A 594 11.95 -8.07 -26.00
N ARG A 595 11.05 -7.69 -25.10
CA ARG A 595 10.46 -6.34 -25.03
C ARG A 595 10.25 -5.93 -23.57
N ALA A 596 10.67 -4.71 -23.24
CA ALA A 596 10.32 -4.06 -21.99
C ALA A 596 8.92 -3.42 -22.11
N PHE A 597 8.06 -3.71 -21.15
CA PHE A 597 6.75 -3.06 -20.98
C PHE A 597 6.92 -1.83 -20.10
N THR A 598 6.26 -0.73 -20.44
CA THR A 598 6.35 0.55 -19.73
C THR A 598 4.99 0.95 -19.15
N SER A 599 4.93 2.00 -18.33
CA SER A 599 3.67 2.55 -17.81
C SER A 599 2.75 3.11 -18.91
N THR A 600 3.29 3.37 -20.10
CA THR A 600 2.51 3.82 -21.27
C THR A 600 1.92 2.68 -22.09
N ASP A 601 2.31 1.43 -21.80
CA ASP A 601 1.77 0.27 -22.50
C ASP A 601 0.36 -0.08 -22.01
N PRO A 602 -0.56 -0.43 -22.93
CA PRO A 602 -1.90 -0.86 -22.55
C PRO A 602 -1.88 -2.05 -21.59
N THR A 603 -2.59 -1.93 -20.48
CA THR A 603 -2.82 -3.05 -19.57
C THR A 603 -3.93 -3.96 -20.10
N GLY A 604 -3.94 -5.23 -19.72
CA GLY A 604 -4.87 -6.25 -20.19
C GLY A 604 -4.19 -7.43 -20.89
N SER A 605 -4.96 -8.25 -21.60
CA SER A 605 -4.45 -9.42 -22.30
C SER A 605 -3.86 -9.06 -23.66
N TRP A 606 -2.56 -9.30 -23.82
CA TRP A 606 -1.83 -9.22 -25.08
C TRP A 606 -1.79 -10.60 -25.76
N GLN A 607 -1.83 -10.60 -27.09
CA GLN A 607 -1.60 -11.78 -27.93
C GLN A 607 -0.17 -11.76 -28.46
N VAL A 608 0.67 -12.71 -28.05
CA VAL A 608 2.05 -12.81 -28.54
C VAL A 608 2.17 -13.99 -29.49
N LYS A 609 2.67 -13.76 -30.71
CA LYS A 609 2.79 -14.80 -31.75
C LYS A 609 4.11 -14.71 -32.48
N SER A 610 4.58 -15.83 -33.00
CA SER A 610 5.74 -15.87 -33.90
C SER A 610 5.26 -15.66 -35.35
N SER A 611 5.94 -14.81 -36.10
CA SER A 611 5.52 -14.46 -37.47
C SER A 611 6.74 -14.39 -38.39
N TYR A 612 6.67 -14.96 -39.59
CA TYR A 612 7.71 -14.81 -40.62
C TYR A 612 7.13 -14.32 -41.95
N GLN A 613 7.96 -13.62 -42.72
CA GLN A 613 7.62 -13.11 -44.04
C GLN A 613 8.36 -13.91 -45.12
N ASP A 614 7.61 -14.43 -46.08
CA ASP A 614 8.14 -15.22 -47.19
C ASP A 614 8.74 -14.33 -48.31
N PRO A 615 9.38 -14.91 -49.34
CA PRO A 615 9.99 -14.16 -50.44
C PRO A 615 9.00 -13.36 -51.30
N ALA A 616 7.71 -13.72 -51.27
CA ALA A 616 6.65 -12.98 -51.95
C ALA A 616 6.12 -11.80 -51.11
N GLY A 617 6.62 -11.65 -49.88
CA GLY A 617 6.23 -10.59 -48.95
C GLY A 617 4.98 -10.95 -48.12
N ALA A 618 4.49 -12.18 -48.19
CA ALA A 618 3.34 -12.62 -47.41
C ALA A 618 3.76 -13.05 -45.99
N TRP A 619 2.96 -12.67 -44.98
CA TRP A 619 3.19 -13.00 -43.58
C TRP A 619 2.50 -14.32 -43.21
N HIS A 620 3.23 -15.14 -42.45
CA HIS A 620 2.80 -16.43 -41.93
C HIS A 620 2.91 -16.41 -40.40
N ASP A 621 1.78 -16.59 -39.73
CA ASP A 621 1.67 -16.52 -38.27
C ASP A 621 1.61 -17.91 -37.62
N GLY A 622 2.33 -18.07 -36.51
CA GLY A 622 2.22 -19.22 -35.61
C GLY A 622 1.08 -19.06 -34.60
N ALA A 623 0.85 -20.10 -33.80
CA ALA A 623 -0.14 -20.07 -32.72
C ALA A 623 0.20 -18.98 -31.69
N GLY A 624 -0.81 -18.23 -31.25
CA GLY A 624 -0.67 -17.17 -30.27
C GLY A 624 -0.58 -17.68 -28.82
N VAL A 625 0.14 -16.94 -27.99
CA VAL A 625 0.29 -17.13 -26.55
C VAL A 625 -0.29 -15.90 -25.84
N ASN A 626 -1.12 -16.12 -24.83
CA ASN A 626 -1.67 -15.03 -24.01
C ASN A 626 -0.61 -14.52 -23.03
N LEU A 627 -0.38 -13.21 -23.04
CA LEU A 627 0.41 -12.49 -22.06
C LEU A 627 -0.48 -11.47 -21.36
N THR A 628 -0.67 -11.57 -20.05
CA THR A 628 -1.42 -10.55 -19.29
C THR A 628 -0.48 -9.45 -18.83
N VAL A 629 -0.77 -8.19 -19.15
CA VAL A 629 0.01 -7.02 -18.70
C VAL A 629 -0.79 -6.21 -17.68
N GLY A 630 -0.36 -6.15 -16.42
CA GLY A 630 -1.02 -5.40 -15.35
C GLY A 630 -0.49 -3.97 -15.20
N PRO A 631 -1.28 -3.04 -14.61
CA PRO A 631 -0.76 -1.73 -14.20
C PRO A 631 0.31 -1.88 -13.12
N LEU A 632 1.18 -0.89 -12.98
CA LEU A 632 1.98 -0.72 -11.77
C LEU A 632 1.02 -0.54 -10.59
N THR A 633 0.80 -1.57 -9.80
CA THR A 633 0.18 -1.40 -8.48
C THR A 633 1.20 -0.70 -7.60
N GLY A 634 1.15 0.64 -7.56
CA GLY A 634 1.79 1.38 -6.50
C GLY A 634 1.16 0.96 -5.19
N SER A 635 1.77 0.00 -4.50
CA SER A 635 1.63 -0.03 -3.05
C SER A 635 2.36 1.22 -2.57
N GLY A 636 1.63 2.26 -2.18
CA GLY A 636 2.16 3.50 -1.61
C GLY A 636 2.87 3.30 -0.27
N LEU A 637 3.29 2.07 0.04
CA LEU A 637 3.95 1.69 1.28
C LEU A 637 5.47 1.70 1.09
N LEU A 638 6.02 2.91 0.85
CA LEU A 638 7.44 3.15 1.01
C LEU A 638 7.74 3.45 2.49
N GLY A 639 8.85 2.95 2.98
CA GLY A 639 9.42 3.32 4.27
C GLY A 639 10.88 3.74 4.17
N ALA A 640 11.44 4.18 5.28
CA ALA A 640 12.87 4.46 5.42
C ALA A 640 13.33 4.13 6.84
N ASN A 641 14.58 3.69 7.03
CA ASN A 641 15.13 3.68 8.37
C ASN A 641 15.48 5.11 8.80
N VAL A 642 15.22 5.38 10.07
CA VAL A 642 15.63 6.56 10.80
C VAL A 642 16.99 6.27 11.40
N GLU A 643 17.94 7.16 11.14
CA GLU A 643 19.33 7.03 11.54
C GLU A 643 19.51 7.01 13.07
N ALA A 644 20.67 6.52 13.50
CA ALA A 644 21.07 6.58 14.90
C ALA A 644 21.24 8.02 15.37
N VAL A 645 20.75 8.30 16.57
CA VAL A 645 20.81 9.63 17.19
C VAL A 645 22.23 9.94 17.63
N ASN A 646 22.96 10.72 16.83
CA ASN A 646 24.33 11.13 17.12
C ASN A 646 24.57 12.61 16.82
N ASP A 647 25.66 13.16 17.34
CA ASP A 647 26.15 14.51 17.10
C ASP A 647 26.61 14.73 15.64
N TRP A 648 27.02 13.66 14.96
CA TRP A 648 27.42 13.66 13.54
C TRP A 648 26.31 13.18 12.57
N ASP A 649 25.08 12.94 13.05
CA ASP A 649 23.97 12.52 12.20
C ASP A 649 23.58 13.64 11.21
N PRO A 650 23.68 13.43 9.89
CA PRO A 650 23.42 14.49 8.91
C PRO A 650 21.94 14.92 8.82
N THR A 651 21.00 14.19 9.45
CA THR A 651 19.59 14.59 9.46
C THR A 651 19.27 15.59 10.57
N GLN A 652 20.04 15.60 11.66
CA GLN A 652 19.83 16.48 12.81
C GLN A 652 18.34 16.53 13.23
N LEU A 653 17.78 15.33 13.46
CA LEU A 653 16.34 15.10 13.63
C LEU A 653 15.66 15.95 14.73
N PHE A 654 16.34 16.19 15.87
CA PHE A 654 15.75 16.90 17.00
C PHE A 654 15.95 18.42 16.87
N ALA A 655 14.86 19.18 17.07
CA ALA A 655 14.90 20.64 17.13
C ALA A 655 15.67 21.14 18.36
N ASP A 656 15.65 20.40 19.47
CA ASP A 656 16.58 20.58 20.58
C ASP A 656 17.89 19.82 20.30
N ALA A 657 18.93 20.56 19.90
CA ALA A 657 20.21 19.98 19.51
C ALA A 657 20.88 19.21 20.65
N MET A 658 20.59 19.52 21.91
CA MET A 658 21.15 18.81 23.05
C MET A 658 20.74 17.34 23.09
N LYS A 659 19.58 16.97 22.52
CA LYS A 659 19.16 15.58 22.45
C LYS A 659 20.07 14.71 21.57
N GLN A 660 20.85 15.33 20.69
CA GLN A 660 21.84 14.65 19.83
C GLN A 660 23.27 14.88 20.27
N ALA A 661 23.50 15.61 21.36
CA ALA A 661 24.84 15.90 21.82
C ALA A 661 25.51 14.66 22.42
N ARG A 662 26.84 14.64 22.47
CA ARG A 662 27.57 13.64 23.25
C ARG A 662 27.30 13.79 24.75
N HIS A 663 27.76 12.83 25.54
CA HIS A 663 27.84 13.01 26.98
C HIS A 663 28.77 14.18 27.32
N PHE A 664 28.57 14.77 28.49
CA PHE A 664 29.40 15.88 28.94
C PHE A 664 30.83 15.41 29.25
N GLY A 665 31.81 16.14 28.72
CA GLY A 665 33.23 15.92 28.95
C GLY A 665 33.89 17.07 29.72
N SER A 666 35.19 16.92 29.96
CA SER A 666 35.98 17.93 30.68
C SER A 666 36.05 19.24 29.90
N VAL A 667 36.10 20.36 30.62
CA VAL A 667 36.33 21.69 30.01
C VAL A 667 37.61 21.69 29.19
N GLY A 668 37.53 22.15 27.95
CA GLY A 668 38.66 22.13 26.98
C GLY A 668 38.91 20.78 26.30
N ALA A 669 38.31 19.68 26.77
CA ALA A 669 38.46 18.34 26.19
C ALA A 669 37.12 17.55 26.17
N PRO A 670 36.03 18.10 25.61
CA PRO A 670 34.70 17.48 25.69
C PRO A 670 34.60 16.10 25.05
N GLN A 671 35.53 15.73 24.17
CA GLN A 671 35.62 14.40 23.55
C GLN A 671 35.94 13.26 24.53
N ASP A 672 36.35 13.56 25.77
CA ASP A 672 36.65 12.53 26.78
C ASP A 672 35.38 11.97 27.45
N GLU A 673 34.23 12.65 27.32
CA GLU A 673 32.94 12.29 27.93
C GLU A 673 33.04 11.98 29.44
N ALA A 674 34.01 12.61 30.13
CA ALA A 674 34.41 12.25 31.48
C ALA A 674 33.93 13.23 32.57
N ALA A 675 33.02 14.17 32.25
CA ALA A 675 32.50 15.09 33.26
C ALA A 675 31.69 14.31 34.32
N PRO A 676 31.79 14.65 35.62
CA PRO A 676 30.89 14.11 36.62
C PRO A 676 29.44 14.52 36.33
N VAL A 677 28.55 13.55 36.24
CA VAL A 677 27.12 13.74 35.91
C VAL A 677 26.19 13.11 36.95
N ASP A 678 24.95 13.58 37.01
CA ASP A 678 23.87 12.96 37.77
C ASP A 678 23.26 11.75 37.04
N ALA A 679 22.24 11.13 37.64
CA ALA A 679 21.60 9.93 37.11
C ALA A 679 20.96 10.11 35.70
N ASN A 680 20.67 11.35 35.30
CA ASN A 680 20.12 11.67 33.99
C ASN A 680 21.20 12.19 33.02
N GLY A 681 22.48 12.16 33.41
CA GLY A 681 23.59 12.60 32.56
C GLY A 681 23.85 14.11 32.57
N TRP A 682 23.25 14.87 33.49
CA TRP A 682 23.53 16.31 33.61
C TRP A 682 24.79 16.56 34.44
N PRO A 683 25.70 17.47 34.03
CA PRO A 683 26.95 17.70 34.74
C PRO A 683 26.68 18.29 36.13
N THR A 684 27.42 17.84 37.14
CA THR A 684 27.34 18.33 38.53
C THR A 684 28.38 19.41 38.84
N GLY A 685 29.14 19.84 37.84
CA GLY A 685 30.15 20.89 37.91
C GLY A 685 30.45 21.46 36.53
N ASP A 686 31.62 22.10 36.38
CA ASP A 686 32.07 22.65 35.11
C ASP A 686 32.27 21.54 34.07
N ALA A 687 31.77 21.75 32.86
CA ALA A 687 31.77 20.73 31.82
C ALA A 687 31.71 21.37 30.43
N ALA A 688 32.07 20.58 29.41
CA ALA A 688 31.92 20.94 28.01
C ALA A 688 31.19 19.81 27.26
N VAL A 689 30.62 20.12 26.09
CA VAL A 689 29.83 19.17 25.31
C VAL A 689 29.98 19.42 23.82
N ILE A 690 30.07 18.33 23.06
CA ILE A 690 30.01 18.30 21.61
C ILE A 690 28.54 18.14 21.20
N ILE A 691 27.96 19.16 20.57
CA ILE A 691 26.55 19.17 20.19
C ILE A 691 26.37 18.80 18.71
N ILE A 692 27.23 19.33 17.86
CA ILE A 692 27.31 18.95 16.44
C ILE A 692 28.78 18.71 16.11
N GLU A 693 29.07 17.51 15.65
CA GLU A 693 30.40 17.15 15.17
C GLU A 693 30.47 17.32 13.65
N GLY A 694 31.40 18.15 13.20
CA GLY A 694 31.50 18.52 11.80
C GLY A 694 30.41 19.49 11.35
N ASN A 695 30.31 19.68 10.03
CA ASN A 695 29.29 20.51 9.40
C ASN A 695 28.30 19.61 8.64
N PRO A 696 27.07 19.39 9.15
CA PRO A 696 26.03 18.59 8.48
C PRO A 696 25.44 19.28 7.23
N GLY A 697 25.88 20.51 6.93
CA GLY A 697 25.52 21.31 5.77
C GLY A 697 25.26 22.76 6.16
N THR A 698 25.39 23.67 5.20
CA THR A 698 25.22 25.13 5.40
C THR A 698 23.85 25.51 5.95
N TRP A 699 22.85 24.63 5.79
CA TRP A 699 21.49 24.77 6.30
C TRP A 699 21.39 24.71 7.83
N ALA A 700 22.41 24.17 8.53
CA ALA A 700 22.46 24.14 9.99
C ALA A 700 22.96 25.47 10.61
N ALA A 701 23.44 26.41 9.79
CA ALA A 701 23.77 27.75 10.24
C ALA A 701 22.49 28.54 10.59
N GLY A 702 22.61 29.47 11.52
CA GLY A 702 21.51 30.33 11.96
C GLY A 702 21.62 30.71 13.43
N THR A 703 20.51 31.21 13.96
CA THR A 703 20.41 31.60 15.37
C THR A 703 19.75 30.48 16.17
N TYR A 704 20.39 30.10 17.27
CA TYR A 704 19.95 29.08 18.20
C TYR A 704 19.59 29.73 19.55
N ALA A 705 18.56 29.21 20.21
CA ALA A 705 18.16 29.65 21.54
C ALA A 705 18.63 28.67 22.60
N LEU A 706 19.54 29.10 23.48
CA LEU A 706 20.05 28.34 24.60
C LEU A 706 19.26 28.66 25.87
N SER A 707 18.88 27.63 26.62
CA SER A 707 18.33 27.76 27.98
C SER A 707 18.80 26.59 28.85
N PHE A 708 19.08 26.84 30.13
CA PHE A 708 19.40 25.79 31.10
C PHE A 708 19.11 26.23 32.54
N THR A 709 18.87 25.28 33.43
CA THR A 709 18.81 25.48 34.87
C THR A 709 20.22 25.56 35.45
N GLY A 710 20.47 26.55 36.31
CA GLY A 710 21.78 26.87 36.87
C GLY A 710 22.35 28.16 36.27
N SER A 711 23.51 28.56 36.76
CA SER A 711 24.25 29.73 36.28
C SER A 711 25.64 29.29 35.84
N ALA A 712 26.03 29.66 34.62
CA ALA A 712 27.33 29.34 34.06
C ALA A 712 27.80 30.44 33.10
N THR A 713 29.10 30.65 33.01
CA THR A 713 29.69 31.34 31.86
C THR A 713 29.70 30.37 30.69
N VAL A 714 29.02 30.72 29.61
CA VAL A 714 28.94 29.90 28.40
C VAL A 714 29.84 30.45 27.32
N THR A 715 30.75 29.60 26.82
CA THR A 715 31.64 29.96 25.71
C THR A 715 31.74 28.80 24.72
N SER A 716 32.33 29.04 23.54
CA SER A 716 32.66 27.97 22.60
C SER A 716 33.94 27.25 23.05
N SER A 717 33.99 25.92 22.91
CA SER A 717 34.94 25.10 23.68
C SER A 717 36.37 24.93 23.13
N ASN A 718 36.77 25.56 22.00
CA ASN A 718 38.15 25.65 21.46
C ASN A 718 38.15 26.22 20.01
N ALA A 719 39.30 26.18 19.31
CA ALA A 719 39.49 26.63 17.92
C ALA A 719 38.66 25.87 16.84
N ARG A 720 38.07 24.69 17.14
CA ARG A 720 37.20 23.95 16.20
C ARG A 720 35.75 24.44 16.18
N ALA A 721 35.34 25.29 17.11
CA ALA A 721 34.06 25.98 17.08
C ALA A 721 34.15 27.30 16.27
N THR A 722 34.89 27.28 15.15
CA THR A 722 34.95 28.42 14.22
C THR A 722 33.53 28.78 13.79
N GLY A 723 33.22 30.08 13.65
CA GLY A 723 31.89 30.52 13.22
C GLY A 723 30.78 30.39 14.28
N VAL A 724 31.11 30.10 15.54
CA VAL A 724 30.14 30.08 16.66
C VAL A 724 30.38 31.27 17.59
N SER A 725 29.32 31.99 17.97
CA SER A 725 29.39 33.09 18.94
C SER A 725 28.20 33.05 19.91
N ILE A 726 28.43 33.48 21.15
CA ILE A 726 27.43 33.50 22.22
C ILE A 726 27.17 34.97 22.59
N SER A 727 25.90 35.34 22.69
CA SER A 727 25.46 36.70 23.02
C SER A 727 24.16 36.69 23.82
N ASN A 728 23.70 37.87 24.26
CA ASN A 728 22.42 38.05 24.96
C ASN A 728 22.23 37.11 26.16
N VAL A 729 23.28 36.91 26.97
CA VAL A 729 23.22 36.05 28.15
C VAL A 729 22.39 36.74 29.23
N VAL A 730 21.35 36.08 29.70
CA VAL A 730 20.43 36.56 30.75
C VAL A 730 20.38 35.53 31.87
N TYR A 731 20.49 35.99 33.11
CA TYR A 731 20.38 35.18 34.32
C TYR A 731 19.10 35.60 35.06
N SER A 732 18.09 34.73 35.09
CA SER A 732 16.79 35.07 35.71
C SER A 732 16.13 33.83 36.31
N GLY A 733 15.69 33.93 37.58
CA GLY A 733 14.91 32.86 38.23
C GLY A 733 15.62 31.51 38.33
N GLY A 734 16.96 31.47 38.39
CA GLY A 734 17.73 30.22 38.40
C GLY A 734 17.87 29.55 37.02
N VAL A 735 17.44 30.22 35.96
CA VAL A 735 17.62 29.80 34.57
C VAL A 735 18.54 30.79 33.87
N THR A 736 19.48 30.27 33.09
CA THR A 736 20.29 31.07 32.16
C THR A 736 19.77 30.86 30.75
N THR A 737 19.61 31.95 30.00
CA THR A 737 19.32 31.92 28.57
C THR A 737 20.38 32.66 27.78
N ALA A 738 20.67 32.24 26.56
CA ALA A 738 21.58 32.94 25.66
C ALA A 738 21.21 32.73 24.19
N THR A 739 21.73 33.58 23.33
CA THR A 739 21.69 33.41 21.87
C THR A 739 23.01 32.81 21.40
N VAL A 740 22.94 31.67 20.70
CA VAL A 740 24.10 31.05 20.04
C VAL A 740 23.96 31.26 18.53
N THR A 741 24.88 32.01 17.93
CA THR A 741 24.88 32.26 16.48
C THR A 741 25.91 31.37 15.81
N VAL A 742 25.45 30.57 14.85
CA VAL A 742 26.26 29.65 14.04
C VAL A 742 26.30 30.17 12.61
N THR A 743 27.49 30.44 12.06
CA THR A 743 27.65 30.89 10.67
C THR A 743 27.84 29.71 9.72
N THR A 744 27.72 29.94 8.41
CA THR A 744 27.96 28.90 7.39
C THR A 744 29.40 28.39 7.35
N ALA A 745 30.35 29.13 7.94
CA ALA A 745 31.75 28.74 8.05
C ALA A 745 32.03 27.81 9.25
N PHE A 746 31.00 27.41 10.01
CA PHE A 746 31.21 26.57 11.17
C PHE A 746 31.71 25.17 10.80
N THR A 747 32.57 24.65 11.66
CA THR A 747 33.19 23.31 11.53
C THR A 747 32.72 22.32 12.59
N GLY A 748 31.89 22.78 13.51
CA GLY A 748 31.31 22.04 14.63
C GLY A 748 30.70 23.00 15.65
N LEU A 749 29.78 22.51 16.48
CA LEU A 749 29.14 23.29 17.56
C LEU A 749 29.44 22.68 18.92
N TRP A 750 30.40 23.28 19.62
CA TRP A 750 30.90 22.78 20.90
C TRP A 750 30.79 23.89 21.95
N LEU A 751 30.15 23.59 23.07
CA LEU A 751 29.92 24.56 24.16
C LEU A 751 30.62 24.13 25.44
N GLN A 752 31.04 25.10 26.23
CA GLN A 752 31.59 24.89 27.57
C GLN A 752 30.89 25.78 28.59
N PHE A 753 30.62 25.19 29.76
CA PHE A 753 29.93 25.78 30.90
C PHE A 753 30.92 25.84 32.06
N THR A 754 31.35 27.05 32.44
CA THR A 754 32.34 27.26 33.50
C THR A 754 31.84 28.19 34.60
N GLY A 755 32.46 28.09 35.78
CA GLY A 755 32.03 28.86 36.95
C GLY A 755 30.64 28.46 37.44
N THR A 756 30.28 27.19 37.27
CA THR A 756 29.00 26.63 37.71
C THR A 756 28.96 26.45 39.23
N SER A 757 27.75 26.48 39.80
CA SER A 757 27.52 26.12 41.21
C SER A 757 26.61 24.89 41.26
N GLY A 758 27.23 23.71 41.26
CA GLY A 758 26.51 22.42 41.18
C GLY A 758 26.17 21.97 39.75
N GLY A 759 26.83 22.55 38.74
CA GLY A 759 26.67 22.20 37.33
C GLY A 759 25.47 22.86 36.63
N VAL A 760 25.10 22.34 35.47
CA VAL A 760 23.96 22.81 34.66
C VAL A 760 23.01 21.66 34.35
N LYS A 761 21.70 21.92 34.34
CA LYS A 761 20.67 20.90 34.08
C LYS A 761 19.66 21.40 33.06
N ASN A 762 18.93 20.49 32.43
CA ASN A 762 17.89 20.82 31.46
C ASN A 762 18.39 21.75 30.35
N VAL A 763 19.64 21.54 29.89
CA VAL A 763 20.21 22.32 28.80
C VAL A 763 19.42 22.03 27.54
N ARG A 764 18.84 23.08 26.95
CA ARG A 764 18.12 23.04 25.68
C ARG A 764 18.77 24.02 24.73
N LEU A 765 19.07 23.55 23.52
CA LEU A 765 19.62 24.38 22.47
C LEU A 765 18.76 24.25 21.21
N MET A 766 17.78 25.13 21.10
CA MET A 766 16.81 25.09 20.00
C MET A 766 17.45 25.56 18.70
N ARG A 767 17.48 24.67 17.70
CA ARG A 767 18.04 24.91 16.37
C ARG A 767 17.32 26.02 15.63
N ALA A 768 18.00 26.63 14.66
CA ALA A 768 17.34 27.46 13.65
C ALA A 768 16.31 26.64 12.84
N THR A 769 15.17 27.26 12.55
CA THR A 769 14.17 26.80 11.57
C THR A 769 14.69 27.02 10.15
N LYS A 770 14.01 26.44 9.14
CA LYS A 770 14.26 26.74 7.73
C LYS A 770 14.15 28.23 7.40
N ALA A 771 13.31 28.97 8.13
CA ALA A 771 13.13 30.41 7.95
C ALA A 771 14.24 31.25 8.63
N GLY A 772 15.09 30.65 9.46
CA GLY A 772 16.24 31.30 10.12
C GLY A 772 16.12 31.48 11.65
N PRO A 773 14.97 31.87 12.23
CA PRO A 773 14.81 31.99 13.69
C PRO A 773 14.88 30.62 14.40
N PRO A 774 15.22 30.57 15.71
CA PRO A 774 15.16 29.35 16.50
C PRO A 774 13.76 28.71 16.52
N HIS A 775 13.70 27.38 16.59
CA HIS A 775 12.47 26.65 16.88
C HIS A 775 11.92 27.03 18.26
N ALA A 776 10.60 26.97 18.44
CA ALA A 776 9.97 27.17 19.73
C ALA A 776 10.39 26.07 20.72
N ALA A 777 10.51 26.40 22.01
CA ALA A 777 11.04 25.49 23.04
C ALA A 777 10.28 24.16 23.25
N GLY A 778 9.07 24.03 22.70
CA GLY A 778 8.25 22.81 22.71
C GLY A 778 8.33 21.98 21.43
N THR A 779 9.02 22.46 20.39
CA THR A 779 9.18 21.71 19.14
C THR A 779 10.17 20.56 19.35
N LEU A 780 9.77 19.34 18.97
CA LEU A 780 10.61 18.15 19.15
C LEU A 780 11.51 17.88 17.94
N PHE A 781 10.93 17.87 16.73
CA PHE A 781 11.64 17.53 15.50
C PHE A 781 11.82 18.75 14.59
N THR A 782 12.91 18.78 13.83
CA THR A 782 13.17 19.88 12.89
C THR A 782 12.18 19.88 11.73
N ASP A 783 11.81 21.07 11.25
CA ASP A 783 10.96 21.24 10.07
C ASP A 783 11.52 20.56 8.81
N ARG A 784 12.84 20.60 8.62
CA ARG A 784 13.55 19.92 7.52
C ARG A 784 13.45 18.41 7.58
N PHE A 785 13.66 17.82 8.75
CA PHE A 785 13.53 16.37 8.92
C PHE A 785 12.11 15.94 8.60
N LEU A 786 11.10 16.59 9.18
CA LEU A 786 9.69 16.29 8.93
C LEU A 786 9.30 16.42 7.46
N ASP A 787 9.81 17.42 6.76
CA ASP A 787 9.58 17.61 5.32
C ASP A 787 10.09 16.43 4.47
N ARG A 788 11.18 15.77 4.89
CA ARG A 788 11.70 14.57 4.20
C ARG A 788 10.83 13.34 4.38
N LEU A 789 10.17 13.23 5.52
CA LEU A 789 9.38 12.05 5.84
C LEU A 789 8.10 11.97 5.02
N LYS A 790 7.61 13.06 4.42
CA LYS A 790 6.29 13.11 3.75
C LYS A 790 6.10 12.07 2.64
N TYR A 791 7.17 11.60 2.02
CA TYR A 791 7.16 10.59 0.96
C TYR A 791 7.10 9.14 1.44
N PHE A 792 7.17 8.92 2.75
CA PHE A 792 7.14 7.59 3.36
C PHE A 792 5.86 7.36 4.15
N SER A 793 5.34 6.14 4.10
CA SER A 793 4.22 5.66 4.90
C SER A 793 4.67 5.12 6.26
N THR A 794 5.87 4.55 6.33
CA THR A 794 6.39 3.80 7.49
C THR A 794 7.82 4.23 7.81
N LEU A 795 8.16 4.34 9.09
CA LEU A 795 9.51 4.65 9.56
C LEU A 795 10.07 3.48 10.37
N ARG A 796 11.26 2.98 10.03
CA ARG A 796 11.93 1.90 10.77
C ARG A 796 13.03 2.46 11.68
N PHE A 797 13.21 1.89 12.88
CA PHE A 797 14.04 2.49 13.93
C PHE A 797 15.22 1.60 14.37
N MET A 798 15.76 0.76 13.49
CA MET A 798 16.83 -0.18 13.83
C MET A 798 18.10 0.50 14.36
N ASP A 799 18.61 1.48 13.62
CA ASP A 799 19.79 2.27 14.01
C ASP A 799 19.47 3.21 15.19
N TYR A 800 18.29 3.85 15.17
CA TYR A 800 17.78 4.67 16.28
C TYR A 800 17.76 3.92 17.61
N LEU A 801 17.39 2.63 17.60
CA LEU A 801 17.35 1.75 18.77
C LEU A 801 18.71 1.06 19.05
N SER A 802 19.74 1.31 18.25
CA SER A 802 21.06 0.67 18.34
C SER A 802 20.99 -0.87 18.42
N THR A 803 20.04 -1.45 17.67
CA THR A 803 19.63 -2.86 17.78
C THR A 803 20.80 -3.85 17.64
N ASN A 804 21.74 -3.57 16.74
CA ASN A 804 22.86 -4.47 16.45
C ASN A 804 23.89 -4.62 17.59
N TYR A 805 23.90 -3.70 18.56
CA TYR A 805 24.89 -3.69 19.64
C TYR A 805 24.29 -3.47 21.02
N THR A 806 22.96 -3.36 21.10
CA THR A 806 22.28 -3.14 22.37
C THR A 806 22.46 -4.34 23.32
N THR A 807 22.64 -4.02 24.60
CA THR A 807 22.71 -5.00 25.69
C THR A 807 21.47 -4.97 26.59
N GLN A 808 20.41 -4.28 26.17
CA GLN A 808 19.15 -4.21 26.88
C GLN A 808 18.53 -5.61 27.07
N ALA A 809 18.34 -5.99 28.33
CA ALA A 809 17.71 -7.25 28.71
C ALA A 809 16.44 -7.02 29.56
N VAL A 810 16.41 -5.97 30.37
CA VAL A 810 15.27 -5.60 31.23
C VAL A 810 14.81 -4.17 30.97
N TRP A 811 13.56 -3.85 31.32
CA TRP A 811 12.93 -2.57 30.95
C TRP A 811 13.69 -1.34 31.45
N SER A 812 14.40 -1.46 32.58
CA SER A 812 15.21 -0.38 33.15
C SER A 812 16.49 -0.09 32.38
N ASP A 813 16.91 -0.95 31.45
CA ASP A 813 18.15 -0.76 30.67
C ASP A 813 17.98 0.27 29.55
N ARG A 814 16.73 0.63 29.21
CA ARG A 814 16.40 1.52 28.09
C ARG A 814 16.76 2.97 28.36
N GLN A 815 17.02 3.73 27.29
CA GLN A 815 17.12 5.19 27.37
C GLN A 815 15.75 5.81 27.69
N LEU A 816 15.73 6.80 28.59
CA LEU A 816 14.52 7.55 28.96
C LEU A 816 14.52 8.95 28.35
N PRO A 817 13.34 9.55 28.10
CA PRO A 817 13.23 10.89 27.51
C PRO A 817 13.90 12.02 28.32
N GLY A 818 14.05 11.83 29.64
CA GLY A 818 14.62 12.81 30.58
C GLY A 818 16.15 12.84 30.66
N TYR A 819 16.84 11.94 29.97
CA TYR A 819 18.31 11.95 29.90
C TYR A 819 18.80 13.18 29.12
N ALA A 820 19.98 13.68 29.49
CA ALA A 820 20.61 14.86 28.92
C ALA A 820 20.85 14.73 27.41
N THR A 821 21.10 13.51 26.95
CA THR A 821 21.22 13.15 25.54
C THR A 821 20.41 11.89 25.23
N GLN A 822 20.02 11.73 23.96
CA GLN A 822 19.45 10.50 23.43
C GLN A 822 20.49 9.66 22.66
N GLN A 823 21.71 10.17 22.47
CA GLN A 823 22.84 9.39 21.96
C GLN A 823 23.26 8.35 23.00
N SER A 824 23.01 7.07 22.71
CA SER A 824 23.25 5.97 23.65
C SER A 824 23.48 4.67 22.89
N ASN A 825 24.37 3.82 23.40
CA ASN A 825 24.56 2.46 22.88
C ASN A 825 23.37 1.53 23.18
N GLN A 826 22.40 1.99 23.98
CA GLN A 826 21.11 1.34 24.18
C GLN A 826 20.01 1.91 23.27
N GLY A 827 20.38 2.73 22.29
CA GLY A 827 19.41 3.44 21.45
C GLY A 827 18.72 4.57 22.19
N SER A 828 17.78 5.20 21.51
CA SER A 828 17.03 6.34 22.04
C SER A 828 15.63 5.94 22.53
N ALA A 829 14.97 6.83 23.26
CA ALA A 829 13.70 6.53 23.92
C ALA A 829 12.54 6.24 22.93
N TYR A 830 11.84 5.13 23.13
CA TYR A 830 10.64 4.75 22.36
C TYR A 830 9.52 5.81 22.40
N GLU A 831 9.42 6.60 23.47
CA GLU A 831 8.44 7.69 23.56
C GLU A 831 8.58 8.69 22.39
N TYR A 832 9.81 8.97 21.93
CA TYR A 832 10.01 9.87 20.78
C TYR A 832 9.64 9.21 19.45
N ILE A 833 9.73 7.88 19.34
CA ILE A 833 9.22 7.14 18.17
C ILE A 833 7.71 7.34 18.04
N ILE A 834 6.97 7.18 19.15
CA ILE A 834 5.51 7.37 19.18
C ILE A 834 5.14 8.83 18.87
N LEU A 835 5.87 9.80 19.45
CA LEU A 835 5.61 11.21 19.17
C LEU A 835 5.88 11.57 17.71
N LEU A 836 6.92 11.01 17.09
CA LEU A 836 7.19 11.21 15.66
C LEU A 836 6.08 10.60 14.79
N ALA A 837 5.66 9.38 15.10
CA ALA A 837 4.57 8.68 14.43
C ALA A 837 3.28 9.51 14.49
N ASN A 838 2.90 9.95 15.68
CA ASN A 838 1.69 10.73 15.94
C ASN A 838 1.72 12.09 15.25
N GLN A 839 2.88 12.75 15.22
CA GLN A 839 3.04 14.05 14.55
C GLN A 839 3.00 13.92 13.02
N THR A 840 3.51 12.82 12.48
CA THR A 840 3.66 12.64 11.03
C THR A 840 2.54 11.82 10.38
N GLY A 841 1.73 11.12 11.18
CA GLY A 841 0.72 10.19 10.71
C GLY A 841 1.30 8.95 10.03
N LYS A 842 2.48 8.49 10.47
CA LYS A 842 3.22 7.38 9.84
C LYS A 842 3.25 6.15 10.72
N ASP A 843 3.20 4.99 10.08
CA ASP A 843 3.44 3.72 10.75
C ASP A 843 4.88 3.63 11.24
N VAL A 844 5.13 2.81 12.24
CA VAL A 844 6.47 2.61 12.79
C VAL A 844 6.88 1.15 12.76
N TRP A 845 8.17 0.89 12.56
CA TRP A 845 8.77 -0.42 12.65
C TRP A 845 9.87 -0.38 13.70
N ILE A 846 9.68 -1.16 14.76
CA ILE A 846 10.61 -1.26 15.88
C ILE A 846 11.22 -2.65 15.99
N ASP A 847 12.44 -2.68 16.49
CA ASP A 847 13.17 -3.90 16.82
C ASP A 847 13.13 -4.13 18.32
N VAL A 848 12.80 -5.35 18.73
CA VAL A 848 12.90 -5.78 20.13
C VAL A 848 14.32 -6.32 20.37
N PRO A 849 15.04 -5.84 21.41
CA PRO A 849 16.37 -6.35 21.74
C PRO A 849 16.37 -7.87 21.92
N HIS A 850 17.35 -8.57 21.33
CA HIS A 850 17.44 -10.03 21.40
C HIS A 850 17.48 -10.59 22.84
N LEU A 851 18.08 -9.85 23.79
CA LEU A 851 18.16 -10.25 25.20
C LEU A 851 16.86 -10.03 25.99
N ALA A 852 15.88 -9.31 25.44
CA ALA A 852 14.61 -9.00 26.11
C ALA A 852 13.74 -10.24 26.41
N LEU A 853 14.02 -11.37 25.74
CA LEU A 853 13.36 -12.66 26.00
C LEU A 853 14.11 -13.52 27.05
N GLY A 854 15.26 -13.05 27.55
CA GLY A 854 16.10 -13.75 28.51
C GLY A 854 16.86 -14.96 27.95
N SER A 855 17.69 -15.57 28.80
CA SER A 855 18.61 -16.65 28.42
C SER A 855 17.96 -18.02 28.20
N THR A 856 16.67 -18.19 28.49
CA THR A 856 15.98 -19.50 28.40
C THR A 856 14.80 -19.50 27.44
N TYR A 857 14.46 -18.38 26.79
CA TYR A 857 13.26 -18.23 25.96
C TYR A 857 11.96 -18.68 26.68
N ALA A 858 11.92 -18.67 28.02
CA ALA A 858 10.74 -19.08 28.76
C ALA A 858 9.70 -17.95 28.77
N LEU A 859 8.43 -18.29 28.49
CA LEU A 859 7.28 -17.38 28.40
C LEU A 859 7.09 -16.45 29.62
N SER A 860 7.69 -16.77 30.77
CA SER A 860 7.60 -15.97 32.01
C SER A 860 8.49 -14.72 32.03
N ASN A 861 9.37 -14.51 31.04
CA ASN A 861 10.27 -13.36 30.99
C ASN A 861 9.85 -12.27 29.97
N SER A 862 8.55 -12.13 29.72
CA SER A 862 8.00 -11.13 28.78
C SER A 862 7.84 -9.73 29.39
N GLY A 863 8.40 -9.47 30.59
CA GLY A 863 8.22 -8.21 31.29
C GLY A 863 8.64 -6.99 30.46
N TYR A 864 9.74 -7.10 29.70
CA TYR A 864 10.17 -6.06 28.77
C TYR A 864 9.14 -5.87 27.64
N VAL A 865 8.80 -6.94 26.92
CA VAL A 865 7.95 -6.88 25.73
C VAL A 865 6.51 -6.47 26.07
N THR A 866 5.99 -6.92 27.22
CA THR A 866 4.67 -6.54 27.72
C THR A 866 4.64 -5.05 28.09
N LYS A 867 5.72 -4.52 28.70
CA LYS A 867 5.86 -3.09 28.95
C LYS A 867 5.97 -2.30 27.65
N LEU A 868 6.70 -2.80 26.66
CA LEU A 868 6.76 -2.20 25.33
C LEU A 868 5.37 -2.14 24.66
N ALA A 869 4.61 -3.24 24.70
CA ALA A 869 3.24 -3.26 24.18
C ALA A 869 2.32 -2.26 24.90
N ASN A 870 2.42 -2.18 26.23
CA ASN A 870 1.69 -1.20 27.05
C ASN A 870 2.09 0.25 26.72
N LEU A 871 3.38 0.52 26.47
CA LEU A 871 3.85 1.85 26.07
C LEU A 871 3.14 2.32 24.80
N PHE A 872 3.13 1.47 23.76
CA PHE A 872 2.46 1.81 22.51
C PHE A 872 0.93 1.92 22.65
N LYS A 873 0.31 1.12 23.54
CA LYS A 873 -1.15 1.11 23.71
C LYS A 873 -1.69 2.21 24.60
N TYR A 874 -0.98 2.54 25.68
CA TYR A 874 -1.49 3.42 26.74
C TYR A 874 -0.59 4.62 27.05
N GLY A 875 0.63 4.70 26.50
CA GLY A 875 1.59 5.76 26.77
C GLY A 875 2.42 5.51 28.04
N SER A 876 3.16 6.52 28.51
CA SER A 876 3.98 6.44 29.73
C SER A 876 4.00 7.73 30.55
N ASP A 877 4.48 7.60 31.79
CA ASP A 877 4.86 8.72 32.67
C ASP A 877 6.29 9.25 32.38
N GLY A 878 6.94 8.74 31.32
CA GLY A 878 8.34 9.01 30.99
C GLY A 878 9.34 7.99 31.57
N VAL A 879 8.89 7.06 32.40
CA VAL A 879 9.70 5.98 32.99
C VAL A 879 9.01 4.62 32.81
N ASN A 880 7.76 4.51 33.24
CA ASN A 880 6.93 3.33 33.17
C ASN A 880 5.74 3.52 32.24
N PRO A 881 5.41 2.51 31.42
CA PRO A 881 4.19 2.53 30.63
C PRO A 881 2.97 2.35 31.51
N TYR A 882 1.87 3.00 31.15
CA TYR A 882 0.58 2.75 31.79
C TYR A 882 0.03 1.40 31.36
N THR A 883 -0.80 0.78 32.19
CA THR A 883 -1.48 -0.50 31.90
C THR A 883 -2.96 -0.33 31.55
N SER A 884 -3.43 0.91 31.51
CA SER A 884 -4.81 1.28 31.17
C SER A 884 -4.84 2.69 30.58
N PRO A 885 -5.88 3.04 29.79
CA PRO A 885 -5.99 4.36 29.18
C PRO A 885 -5.91 5.49 30.21
N GLN A 886 -5.14 6.53 29.88
CA GLN A 886 -5.03 7.74 30.69
C GLN A 886 -5.66 8.92 29.97
N VAL A 887 -6.26 9.84 30.72
CA VAL A 887 -6.86 11.06 30.15
C VAL A 887 -5.78 12.03 29.66
N ASN A 888 -4.67 12.15 30.41
CA ASN A 888 -3.55 13.04 30.13
C ASN A 888 -2.21 12.33 30.37
N PRO A 889 -1.82 11.34 29.54
CA PRO A 889 -0.52 10.70 29.68
C PRO A 889 0.59 11.72 29.41
N ILE A 890 1.68 11.67 30.19
CA ILE A 890 2.87 12.54 29.99
C ILE A 890 3.45 12.31 28.59
N TYR A 891 3.57 11.04 28.18
CA TYR A 891 3.86 10.63 26.82
C TYR A 891 2.69 9.82 26.27
N PRO A 892 2.04 10.26 25.17
CA PRO A 892 0.83 9.62 24.67
C PRO A 892 1.10 8.24 24.04
N PRO A 893 0.06 7.39 23.94
CA PRO A 893 0.12 6.18 23.13
C PRO A 893 0.20 6.48 21.63
N LEU A 894 0.40 5.44 20.82
CA LEU A 894 0.30 5.53 19.37
C LEU A 894 -1.15 5.90 18.96
N ASN A 895 -1.28 6.87 18.05
CA ASN A 895 -2.58 7.36 17.59
C ASN A 895 -3.41 6.24 16.93
N PRO A 896 -4.74 6.21 17.14
CA PRO A 896 -5.61 5.28 16.45
C PRO A 896 -5.47 5.37 14.93
N GLY A 897 -5.40 4.21 14.26
CA GLY A 897 -5.24 4.12 12.80
C GLY A 897 -3.79 3.98 12.34
N LEU A 898 -2.81 4.23 13.20
CA LEU A 898 -1.40 3.92 12.93
C LEU A 898 -1.07 2.47 13.31
N HIS A 899 -0.06 1.92 12.64
CA HIS A 899 0.40 0.56 12.82
C HIS A 899 1.83 0.50 13.37
N VAL A 900 2.10 -0.52 14.19
CA VAL A 900 3.44 -0.84 14.69
C VAL A 900 3.88 -2.20 14.17
N TYR A 901 4.90 -2.19 13.32
CA TYR A 901 5.65 -3.38 12.93
C TYR A 901 6.63 -3.74 14.04
N VAL A 902 6.65 -5.00 14.46
CA VAL A 902 7.47 -5.45 15.59
C VAL A 902 8.36 -6.60 15.14
N GLU A 903 9.66 -6.35 15.09
CA GLU A 903 10.68 -7.30 14.66
C GLU A 903 11.42 -7.87 15.87
N PHE A 904 11.71 -9.18 15.85
CA PHE A 904 12.56 -9.80 16.85
C PHE A 904 14.04 -9.61 16.52
N SER A 905 14.60 -8.45 16.89
CA SER A 905 16.00 -8.07 16.65
C SER A 905 16.41 -8.07 15.17
N ASN A 906 17.49 -7.38 14.86
CA ASN A 906 18.08 -7.33 13.52
C ASN A 906 19.20 -8.37 13.35
N GLU A 907 19.46 -8.87 12.13
CA GLU A 907 20.63 -9.69 11.77
C GLU A 907 20.88 -10.96 12.62
N LEU A 908 19.81 -11.66 13.04
CA LEU A 908 19.92 -12.91 13.83
C LEU A 908 20.59 -14.08 13.09
N TRP A 909 20.74 -13.99 11.77
CA TRP A 909 21.38 -15.01 10.92
C TRP A 909 22.87 -14.76 10.66
N ASN A 910 23.36 -13.53 10.89
CA ASN A 910 24.67 -13.10 10.45
C ASN A 910 25.70 -13.13 11.57
N GLY A 911 26.57 -14.14 11.56
CA GLY A 911 27.55 -14.41 12.61
C GLY A 911 28.56 -13.30 12.90
N MET A 912 28.60 -12.22 12.12
CA MET A 912 29.36 -11.01 12.46
C MET A 912 28.78 -10.31 13.70
N PHE A 913 27.46 -10.36 13.88
CA PHE A 913 26.75 -9.61 14.91
C PHE A 913 26.60 -10.39 16.24
N PRO A 914 26.62 -9.71 17.40
CA PRO A 914 26.48 -10.33 18.72
C PRO A 914 25.21 -11.18 18.87
N GLN A 915 24.08 -10.70 18.37
CA GLN A 915 22.78 -11.36 18.49
C GLN A 915 22.70 -12.67 17.70
N ALA A 916 23.36 -12.77 16.55
CA ALA A 916 23.47 -14.03 15.79
C ALA A 916 24.32 -15.07 16.52
N LYS A 917 25.43 -14.64 17.14
CA LYS A 917 26.25 -15.50 17.99
C LYS A 917 25.45 -15.98 19.20
N TRP A 918 24.67 -15.08 19.79
CA TRP A 918 23.80 -15.41 20.90
C TRP A 918 22.75 -16.45 20.49
N ILE A 919 21.95 -16.22 19.44
CA ILE A 919 20.90 -17.17 19.05
C ILE A 919 21.48 -18.54 18.64
N SER A 920 22.68 -18.57 18.04
CA SER A 920 23.40 -19.82 17.75
C SER A 920 23.75 -20.60 19.02
N ALA A 921 24.22 -19.92 20.07
CA ALA A 921 24.50 -20.56 21.35
C ALA A 921 23.22 -21.11 22.00
N GLN A 922 22.11 -20.40 21.88
CA GLN A 922 20.82 -20.81 22.42
C GLN A 922 20.23 -22.00 21.65
N ALA A 923 20.33 -22.00 20.33
CA ALA A 923 19.97 -23.15 19.49
C ALA A 923 20.82 -24.38 19.83
N GLN A 924 22.11 -24.21 20.08
CA GLN A 924 22.99 -25.30 20.51
C GLN A 924 22.59 -25.84 21.90
N ALA A 925 22.22 -24.96 22.84
CA ALA A 925 21.72 -25.37 24.14
C ALA A 925 20.41 -26.16 24.04
N ALA A 926 19.48 -25.73 23.17
CA ALA A 926 18.24 -26.45 22.90
C ALA A 926 18.48 -27.85 22.31
N ILE A 927 19.44 -27.99 21.39
CA ILE A 927 19.85 -29.29 20.84
C ILE A 927 20.43 -30.19 21.93
N ASN A 928 21.34 -29.67 22.75
CA ASN A 928 21.97 -30.43 23.84
C ASN A 928 20.94 -30.91 24.86
N ALA A 929 19.93 -30.09 25.14
CA ALA A 929 18.82 -30.41 26.03
C ALA A 929 17.75 -31.32 25.39
N ARG A 930 17.82 -31.57 24.07
CA ARG A 930 16.75 -32.17 23.28
C ARG A 930 15.39 -31.51 23.52
N ASP A 931 15.36 -30.19 23.36
CA ASP A 931 14.14 -29.39 23.53
C ASP A 931 12.96 -30.00 22.72
N PRO A 932 11.85 -30.39 23.38
CA PRO A 932 10.77 -31.14 22.74
C PRO A 932 9.91 -30.31 21.77
N ASP A 933 10.08 -28.99 21.78
CA ASP A 933 9.39 -28.07 20.88
C ASP A 933 10.26 -27.79 19.64
N LEU A 934 11.50 -27.36 19.84
CA LEU A 934 12.43 -27.00 18.75
C LEU A 934 13.02 -28.22 18.03
N CYS A 935 13.23 -29.33 18.74
CA CYS A 935 13.79 -30.59 18.21
C CYS A 935 12.71 -31.69 18.11
N TYR A 936 11.46 -31.32 17.88
CA TYR A 936 10.30 -32.23 17.87
C TYR A 936 10.39 -33.39 16.86
N ASP A 937 11.17 -33.20 15.80
CA ASP A 937 11.45 -34.19 14.75
C ASP A 937 12.76 -34.96 14.99
N GLY A 938 13.36 -34.80 16.17
CA GLY A 938 14.62 -35.43 16.54
C GLY A 938 15.85 -34.79 15.91
N THR A 939 15.73 -33.66 15.19
CA THR A 939 16.88 -33.00 14.56
C THR A 939 17.93 -32.61 15.59
N THR A 940 19.19 -32.74 15.20
CA THR A 940 20.35 -32.22 15.93
C THR A 940 21.14 -31.22 15.09
N ASN A 941 20.59 -30.81 13.93
CA ASN A 941 21.25 -29.87 13.03
C ASN A 941 21.03 -28.43 13.51
N LEU A 942 22.12 -27.77 13.90
CA LEU A 942 22.12 -26.38 14.35
C LEU A 942 21.45 -25.43 13.34
N TRP A 943 21.71 -25.64 12.05
CA TRP A 943 21.17 -24.80 10.97
C TRP A 943 19.67 -24.99 10.74
N THR A 944 19.08 -26.06 11.26
CA THR A 944 17.63 -26.25 11.29
C THR A 944 17.01 -25.61 12.54
N VAL A 945 17.71 -25.64 13.68
CA VAL A 945 17.19 -25.13 14.95
C VAL A 945 17.27 -23.61 15.06
N ILE A 946 18.29 -22.96 14.47
CA ILE A 946 18.42 -21.49 14.47
C ILE A 946 17.18 -20.80 13.86
N PRO A 947 16.73 -21.11 12.63
CA PRO A 947 15.53 -20.50 12.05
C PRO A 947 14.25 -20.78 12.87
N ARG A 948 14.13 -21.97 13.46
CA ARG A 948 13.00 -22.30 14.37
C ARG A 948 13.00 -21.41 15.60
N LEU A 949 14.18 -21.17 16.18
CA LEU A 949 14.32 -20.32 17.36
C LEU A 949 14.05 -18.84 17.03
N MET A 950 14.47 -18.36 15.85
CA MET A 950 14.10 -17.03 15.35
C MET A 950 12.57 -16.87 15.27
N ALA A 951 11.89 -17.83 14.64
CA ALA A 951 10.44 -17.84 14.52
C ALA A 951 9.73 -17.97 15.89
N LYS A 952 10.28 -18.78 16.81
CA LYS A 952 9.79 -18.89 18.19
C LYS A 952 9.90 -17.57 18.96
N GLY A 953 11.01 -16.82 18.81
CA GLY A 953 11.16 -15.50 19.42
C GLY A 953 10.15 -14.48 18.88
N ALA A 954 9.96 -14.44 17.55
CA ALA A 954 8.94 -13.59 16.93
C ALA A 954 7.51 -13.96 17.38
N MET A 955 7.21 -15.26 17.50
CA MET A 955 5.96 -15.78 18.06
C MET A 955 5.73 -15.31 19.50
N GLN A 956 6.75 -15.38 20.37
CA GLN A 956 6.63 -14.95 21.77
C GLN A 956 6.40 -13.44 21.91
N ILE A 957 7.01 -12.63 21.05
CA ILE A 957 6.74 -11.20 20.98
C ILE A 957 5.30 -10.95 20.52
N SER A 958 4.85 -11.67 19.49
CA SER A 958 3.47 -11.62 19.00
C SER A 958 2.46 -11.92 20.12
N ASP A 959 2.69 -12.97 20.92
CA ASP A 959 1.83 -13.32 22.05
C ASP A 959 1.84 -12.28 23.17
N ALA A 960 2.99 -11.67 23.48
CA ALA A 960 3.08 -10.60 24.47
C ALA A 960 2.29 -9.35 24.05
N PHE A 961 2.37 -8.96 22.77
CA PHE A 961 1.54 -7.88 22.24
C PHE A 961 0.06 -8.27 22.20
N ARG A 962 -0.27 -9.51 21.80
CA ARG A 962 -1.64 -10.04 21.81
C ARG A 962 -2.27 -10.00 23.19
N ALA A 963 -1.52 -10.30 24.25
CA ALA A 963 -2.01 -10.21 25.62
C ALA A 963 -2.45 -8.78 26.01
N VAL A 964 -1.86 -7.75 25.39
CA VAL A 964 -2.18 -6.34 25.65
C VAL A 964 -3.25 -5.83 24.68
N TYR A 965 -3.15 -6.14 23.38
CA TYR A 965 -4.03 -5.62 22.33
C TYR A 965 -5.28 -6.46 22.08
N GLY A 966 -5.27 -7.74 22.45
CA GLY A 966 -6.27 -8.73 22.05
C GLY A 966 -6.12 -9.13 20.58
N ASP A 967 -6.77 -10.22 20.18
CA ASP A 967 -6.68 -10.76 18.82
C ASP A 967 -7.09 -9.76 17.73
N ALA A 968 -8.09 -8.91 18.01
CA ALA A 968 -8.57 -7.91 17.06
C ALA A 968 -7.52 -6.82 16.73
N GLY A 969 -6.58 -6.57 17.63
CA GLY A 969 -5.48 -5.62 17.43
C GLY A 969 -4.25 -6.23 16.73
N MET A 970 -4.19 -7.56 16.62
CA MET A 970 -3.09 -8.27 15.95
C MET A 970 -3.34 -8.34 14.45
N MET A 971 -2.25 -8.23 13.67
CA MET A 971 -2.25 -8.12 12.19
C MET A 971 -2.95 -6.87 11.64
N THR A 972 -3.57 -6.08 12.51
CA THR A 972 -4.16 -4.77 12.21
C THR A 972 -3.23 -3.70 12.77
N THR A 973 -3.38 -3.31 14.03
CA THR A 973 -2.53 -2.31 14.71
C THR A 973 -1.13 -2.83 14.97
N VAL A 974 -0.99 -4.06 15.48
CA VAL A 974 0.32 -4.68 15.72
C VAL A 974 0.62 -5.65 14.59
N ARG A 975 1.76 -5.46 13.91
CA ARG A 975 2.20 -6.25 12.76
C ARG A 975 3.54 -6.93 13.06
N PRO A 976 3.57 -8.11 13.72
CA PRO A 976 4.82 -8.82 13.98
C PRO A 976 5.51 -9.26 12.68
N VAL A 977 6.83 -9.13 12.62
CA VAL A 977 7.65 -9.41 11.45
C VAL A 977 8.76 -10.39 11.79
N LEU A 978 8.97 -11.39 10.93
CA LEU A 978 10.14 -12.26 10.96
C LEU A 978 11.13 -11.82 9.87
N ALA A 979 12.17 -11.09 10.24
CA ALA A 979 13.24 -10.71 9.34
C ALA A 979 14.32 -11.80 9.26
N ALA A 980 14.81 -12.06 8.04
CA ALA A 980 15.89 -13.02 7.80
C ALA A 980 16.69 -12.68 6.53
N GLN A 981 17.67 -13.53 6.19
CA GLN A 981 18.58 -13.28 5.08
C GLN A 981 17.87 -13.43 3.72
N PHE A 982 17.77 -12.33 2.96
CA PHE A 982 17.06 -12.29 1.68
C PHE A 982 17.54 -13.34 0.66
N GLY A 983 18.86 -13.51 0.49
CA GLY A 983 19.45 -14.45 -0.45
C GLY A 983 19.50 -15.91 0.02
N ASN A 984 19.01 -16.23 1.23
CA ASN A 984 19.10 -17.56 1.81
C ASN A 984 17.78 -17.95 2.48
N LEU A 985 16.90 -18.58 1.70
CA LEU A 985 15.57 -18.98 2.17
C LEU A 985 15.58 -19.92 3.38
N GLY A 986 16.66 -20.69 3.60
CA GLY A 986 16.77 -21.57 4.76
C GLY A 986 16.67 -20.82 6.10
N THR A 987 16.95 -19.52 6.10
CA THR A 987 16.77 -18.66 7.28
C THR A 987 15.29 -18.42 7.63
N PHE A 988 14.35 -18.77 6.74
CA PHE A 988 12.89 -18.72 6.98
C PHE A 988 12.27 -20.10 7.29
N ASP A 989 13.06 -21.17 7.43
CA ASP A 989 12.56 -22.53 7.72
C ASP A 989 11.78 -22.63 9.05
N GLY A 990 11.89 -21.61 9.91
CA GLY A 990 11.07 -21.47 11.11
C GLY A 990 9.56 -21.35 10.86
N LEU A 991 9.13 -20.94 9.66
CA LEU A 991 7.71 -20.85 9.29
C LEU A 991 7.04 -22.23 9.25
N ALA A 992 7.74 -23.24 8.72
CA ALA A 992 7.25 -24.62 8.71
C ALA A 992 7.06 -25.16 10.14
N TYR A 993 7.96 -24.78 11.04
CA TYR A 993 7.88 -25.12 12.46
C TYR A 993 6.66 -24.50 13.15
N LEU A 994 6.35 -23.21 12.91
CA LEU A 994 5.15 -22.58 13.46
C LEU A 994 3.87 -23.29 13.00
N ASN A 995 3.81 -23.71 11.73
CA ASN A 995 2.67 -24.49 11.20
C ASN A 995 2.59 -25.90 11.78
N ALA A 996 3.73 -26.54 12.05
CA ALA A 996 3.77 -27.92 12.54
C ALA A 996 3.49 -28.03 14.05
N ARG A 997 3.85 -27.01 14.84
CA ARG A 997 3.87 -27.10 16.31
C ARG A 997 3.01 -26.07 17.05
N HIS A 998 2.62 -25.00 16.37
CA HIS A 998 1.88 -23.88 16.96
C HIS A 998 0.64 -23.54 16.11
N SER A 999 -0.03 -22.42 16.40
CA SER A 999 -1.25 -21.98 15.70
C SER A 999 -1.04 -21.53 14.23
N GLY A 1000 0.14 -21.75 13.65
CA GLY A 1000 0.47 -21.38 12.27
C GLY A 1000 1.10 -20.00 12.11
N SER A 1001 1.88 -19.83 11.04
CA SER A 1001 2.66 -18.62 10.76
C SER A 1001 1.79 -17.36 10.65
N SER A 1002 0.69 -17.39 9.90
CA SER A 1002 -0.22 -16.23 9.73
C SER A 1002 -1.00 -15.85 10.99
N HIS A 1003 -1.05 -16.74 11.99
CA HIS A 1003 -1.58 -16.38 13.29
C HIS A 1003 -0.60 -15.50 14.07
N TYR A 1004 0.72 -15.73 13.97
CA TYR A 1004 1.72 -15.01 14.76
C TYR A 1004 2.40 -13.87 14.01
N LEU A 1005 2.48 -13.94 12.69
CA LEU A 1005 3.27 -13.04 11.86
C LEU A 1005 2.38 -12.33 10.85
N TYR A 1006 2.58 -11.02 10.71
CA TYR A 1006 2.01 -10.23 9.63
C TYR A 1006 2.83 -10.43 8.35
N ALA A 1007 4.15 -10.41 8.47
CA ALA A 1007 5.06 -10.47 7.34
C ALA A 1007 6.36 -11.23 7.63
N ILE A 1008 7.02 -11.65 6.56
CA ILE A 1008 8.45 -11.98 6.54
C ILE A 1008 9.23 -10.87 5.84
N ALA A 1009 10.46 -10.64 6.27
CA ALA A 1009 11.26 -9.52 5.78
C ALA A 1009 12.66 -9.90 5.28
N GLY A 1010 13.08 -9.29 4.17
CA GLY A 1010 14.41 -9.43 3.59
C GLY A 1010 14.96 -8.11 3.05
N ALA A 1011 16.28 -7.96 2.92
CA ALA A 1011 16.93 -6.79 2.34
C ALA A 1011 17.36 -6.97 0.87
N PRO A 1012 16.60 -6.45 -0.11
CA PRO A 1012 17.00 -6.41 -1.51
C PRO A 1012 17.96 -5.25 -1.81
N TYR A 1013 19.23 -5.57 -2.05
CA TYR A 1013 20.25 -4.62 -2.50
C TYR A 1013 20.61 -4.82 -3.97
N MET A 1014 20.68 -3.72 -4.72
CA MET A 1014 21.29 -3.72 -6.06
C MET A 1014 22.80 -3.68 -5.92
N ASP A 1015 23.50 -4.60 -6.59
CA ASP A 1015 24.95 -4.69 -6.58
C ASP A 1015 25.53 -4.75 -8.00
N ILE A 1016 26.85 -4.91 -8.10
CA ILE A 1016 27.58 -5.30 -9.31
C ILE A 1016 28.23 -6.68 -9.12
N ALA A 1017 28.61 -7.33 -10.22
CA ALA A 1017 29.09 -8.71 -10.18
C ALA A 1017 30.47 -8.86 -9.50
N ASP A 1018 31.36 -7.88 -9.70
CA ASP A 1018 32.67 -7.83 -9.09
C ASP A 1018 32.97 -6.44 -8.55
N GLU A 1019 32.75 -6.25 -7.25
CA GLU A 1019 33.05 -5.00 -6.54
C GLU A 1019 34.55 -4.62 -6.55
N SER A 1020 35.45 -5.53 -6.91
CA SER A 1020 36.88 -5.23 -7.04
C SER A 1020 37.30 -4.70 -8.42
N ALA A 1021 36.41 -4.80 -9.41
CA ALA A 1021 36.71 -4.46 -10.79
C ALA A 1021 36.87 -2.95 -11.03
N ALA A 1022 37.86 -2.59 -11.86
CA ALA A 1022 38.13 -1.22 -12.29
C ALA A 1022 37.20 -0.79 -13.45
N LEU A 1023 35.90 -0.73 -13.16
CA LEU A 1023 34.84 -0.38 -14.12
C LEU A 1023 34.71 1.14 -14.32
N SER A 1024 34.39 1.56 -15.54
CA SER A 1024 33.87 2.91 -15.79
C SER A 1024 32.46 3.07 -15.22
N VAL A 1025 31.99 4.31 -15.01
CA VAL A 1025 30.62 4.59 -14.54
C VAL A 1025 29.56 3.91 -15.43
N ALA A 1026 29.76 3.88 -16.75
CA ALA A 1026 28.84 3.21 -17.66
C ALA A 1026 28.81 1.68 -17.50
N GLN A 1027 29.97 1.07 -17.25
CA GLN A 1027 30.06 -0.37 -16.99
C GLN A 1027 29.42 -0.74 -15.64
N ILE A 1028 29.59 0.10 -14.61
CA ILE A 1028 28.90 -0.08 -13.32
C ILE A 1028 27.39 -0.20 -13.54
N PHE A 1029 26.77 0.72 -14.29
CA PHE A 1029 25.32 0.65 -14.56
C PHE A 1029 24.89 -0.54 -15.42
N ALA A 1030 25.74 -0.99 -16.34
CA ALA A 1030 25.46 -2.20 -17.13
C ALA A 1030 25.49 -3.46 -16.25
N GLU A 1031 26.44 -3.54 -15.32
CA GLU A 1031 26.51 -4.64 -14.36
C GLU A 1031 25.36 -4.59 -13.35
N MET A 1032 25.02 -3.41 -12.82
CA MET A 1032 23.84 -3.27 -11.93
C MET A 1032 22.56 -3.75 -12.60
N THR A 1033 22.37 -3.40 -13.87
CA THR A 1033 21.19 -3.84 -14.65
C THR A 1033 21.18 -5.37 -14.79
N THR A 1034 22.34 -5.97 -15.04
CA THR A 1034 22.49 -7.42 -15.13
C THR A 1034 22.17 -8.07 -13.79
N TYR A 1035 22.84 -7.64 -12.72
CA TYR A 1035 22.67 -8.14 -11.35
C TYR A 1035 21.21 -8.10 -10.88
N GLN A 1036 20.50 -6.99 -11.15
CA GLN A 1036 19.08 -6.91 -10.82
C GLN A 1036 18.28 -8.06 -11.44
N SER A 1037 18.52 -8.36 -12.72
CA SER A 1037 17.80 -9.43 -13.41
C SER A 1037 18.25 -10.84 -13.02
N SER A 1038 19.55 -11.06 -12.78
CA SER A 1038 20.13 -12.40 -12.58
C SER A 1038 20.18 -12.82 -11.12
N ASP A 1039 20.48 -11.90 -10.20
CA ASP A 1039 20.87 -12.21 -8.83
C ASP A 1039 19.88 -11.64 -7.80
N LEU A 1040 19.12 -10.61 -8.17
CA LEU A 1040 18.16 -9.97 -7.26
C LEU A 1040 16.72 -10.48 -7.44
N VAL A 1041 16.20 -10.53 -8.68
CA VAL A 1041 14.82 -10.94 -8.97
C VAL A 1041 14.51 -12.40 -8.58
N PRO A 1042 15.41 -13.38 -8.80
CA PRO A 1042 15.12 -14.77 -8.39
C PRO A 1042 14.88 -14.97 -6.89
N PRO A 1043 15.77 -14.54 -5.96
CA PRO A 1043 15.50 -14.66 -4.53
C PRO A 1043 14.30 -13.84 -4.08
N MET A 1044 14.05 -12.68 -4.71
CA MET A 1044 12.82 -11.89 -4.48
C MET A 1044 11.55 -12.69 -4.77
N THR A 1045 11.51 -13.36 -5.92
CA THR A 1045 10.38 -14.19 -6.35
C THR A 1045 10.19 -15.38 -5.41
N GLN A 1046 11.29 -15.98 -4.96
CA GLN A 1046 11.27 -17.10 -4.02
C GLN A 1046 10.75 -16.68 -2.64
N LEU A 1047 11.16 -15.51 -2.14
CA LEU A 1047 10.67 -14.96 -0.88
C LEU A 1047 9.17 -14.66 -0.97
N ALA A 1048 8.71 -14.07 -2.07
CA ALA A 1048 7.29 -13.80 -2.30
C ALA A 1048 6.46 -15.09 -2.33
N ASN A 1049 6.94 -16.13 -3.00
CA ASN A 1049 6.30 -17.45 -3.01
C ASN A 1049 6.25 -18.07 -1.61
N THR A 1050 7.30 -17.89 -0.81
CA THR A 1050 7.35 -18.34 0.58
C THR A 1050 6.30 -17.61 1.41
N ALA A 1051 6.26 -16.28 1.34
CA ALA A 1051 5.26 -15.47 2.06
C ALA A 1051 3.83 -15.90 1.72
N LYS A 1052 3.53 -16.07 0.43
CA LYS A 1052 2.22 -16.54 -0.06
C LYS A 1052 1.88 -17.94 0.46
N THR A 1053 2.84 -18.86 0.49
CA THR A 1053 2.64 -20.24 0.97
C THR A 1053 2.23 -20.27 2.44
N TYR A 1054 2.79 -19.39 3.26
CA TYR A 1054 2.51 -19.32 4.69
C TYR A 1054 1.42 -18.30 5.07
N GLY A 1055 0.78 -17.66 4.09
CA GLY A 1055 -0.32 -16.71 4.32
C GLY A 1055 0.12 -15.41 5.00
N VAL A 1056 1.37 -14.99 4.79
CA VAL A 1056 1.95 -13.76 5.35
C VAL A 1056 2.35 -12.80 4.23
N LYS A 1057 2.61 -11.54 4.57
CA LYS A 1057 3.12 -10.53 3.61
C LYS A 1057 4.63 -10.65 3.41
N MET A 1058 5.12 -10.09 2.32
CA MET A 1058 6.56 -9.89 2.06
C MET A 1058 6.88 -8.40 2.24
N VAL A 1059 7.78 -8.06 3.17
CA VAL A 1059 8.21 -6.68 3.41
C VAL A 1059 9.74 -6.57 3.29
N ALA A 1060 10.28 -5.38 3.00
CA ALA A 1060 11.71 -5.14 3.05
C ALA A 1060 12.05 -4.28 4.27
N TYR A 1061 12.92 -4.80 5.13
CA TYR A 1061 13.40 -4.08 6.32
C TYR A 1061 14.44 -3.00 5.97
N GLU A 1062 15.08 -3.15 4.81
CA GLU A 1062 15.95 -2.16 4.18
C GLU A 1062 16.18 -2.53 2.71
N GLY A 1063 16.80 -1.65 1.95
CA GLY A 1063 17.18 -1.90 0.56
C GLY A 1063 17.78 -0.65 -0.08
N GLY A 1064 18.26 -0.80 -1.31
CA GLY A 1064 18.96 0.28 -2.02
C GLY A 1064 20.06 -0.28 -2.90
N GLN A 1065 21.20 0.39 -2.92
CA GLN A 1065 22.35 0.01 -3.74
C GLN A 1065 23.61 -0.16 -2.89
N THR A 1066 24.37 -1.21 -3.18
CA THR A 1066 25.73 -1.45 -2.69
C THR A 1066 26.73 -1.01 -3.76
N LEU A 1067 27.74 -0.23 -3.33
CA LEU A 1067 28.89 0.16 -4.15
C LEU A 1067 30.06 0.43 -3.19
N TYR A 1068 30.77 -0.61 -2.76
CA TYR A 1068 31.76 -0.56 -1.67
C TYR A 1068 33.09 0.09 -2.11
N PRO A 1069 33.45 1.30 -1.60
CA PRO A 1069 34.70 1.95 -1.95
C PRO A 1069 35.94 1.23 -1.41
N SER A 1070 35.78 0.52 -0.28
CA SER A 1070 36.82 -0.32 0.30
C SER A 1070 37.29 -1.44 -0.63
N MET A 1071 36.49 -1.82 -1.63
CA MET A 1071 36.84 -2.84 -2.62
C MET A 1071 37.53 -2.25 -3.87
N GLY A 1072 37.76 -0.94 -3.92
CA GLY A 1072 38.43 -0.25 -5.02
C GLY A 1072 37.48 0.57 -5.90
N ASN A 1073 38.04 1.20 -6.94
CA ASN A 1073 37.31 2.01 -7.92
C ASN A 1073 36.45 3.16 -7.32
N THR A 1074 36.89 3.70 -6.17
CA THR A 1074 36.18 4.70 -5.36
C THR A 1074 35.66 5.90 -6.14
N ALA A 1075 36.47 6.47 -7.05
CA ALA A 1075 36.09 7.66 -7.80
C ALA A 1075 34.89 7.40 -8.75
N ASN A 1076 34.89 6.28 -9.48
CA ASN A 1076 33.79 5.95 -10.40
C ASN A 1076 32.55 5.50 -9.63
N LYS A 1077 32.71 4.78 -8.51
CA LYS A 1077 31.58 4.42 -7.64
C LYS A 1077 30.92 5.65 -7.03
N LEU A 1078 31.72 6.62 -6.55
CA LEU A 1078 31.21 7.90 -6.06
C LEU A 1078 30.48 8.66 -7.18
N ALA A 1079 31.07 8.72 -8.37
CA ALA A 1079 30.44 9.37 -9.52
C ALA A 1079 29.10 8.70 -9.91
N ALA A 1080 29.01 7.37 -9.83
CA ALA A 1080 27.78 6.63 -10.11
C ALA A 1080 26.64 6.97 -9.14
N GLN A 1081 26.92 7.29 -7.86
CA GLN A 1081 25.87 7.62 -6.88
C GLN A 1081 25.09 8.91 -7.21
N THR A 1082 25.75 9.84 -7.90
CA THR A 1082 25.15 11.13 -8.30
C THR A 1082 24.81 11.17 -9.79
N ASP A 1083 25.05 10.09 -10.53
CA ASP A 1083 24.71 9.97 -11.95
C ASP A 1083 23.22 9.69 -12.10
N ILE A 1084 22.57 10.35 -13.06
CA ILE A 1084 21.11 10.25 -13.27
C ILE A 1084 20.63 8.81 -13.51
N ARG A 1085 21.47 7.92 -14.06
CA ARG A 1085 21.12 6.51 -14.25
C ARG A 1085 20.85 5.78 -12.94
N MET A 1086 21.32 6.28 -11.80
CA MET A 1086 21.00 5.73 -10.49
C MET A 1086 19.51 5.85 -10.17
N LYS A 1087 18.84 6.91 -10.65
CA LYS A 1087 17.37 7.06 -10.53
C LYS A 1087 16.68 5.87 -11.19
N THR A 1088 17.07 5.55 -12.42
CA THR A 1088 16.55 4.40 -13.16
C THR A 1088 16.77 3.09 -12.40
N GLN A 1089 17.96 2.85 -11.85
CA GLN A 1089 18.24 1.63 -11.09
C GLN A 1089 17.37 1.52 -9.84
N THR A 1090 17.27 2.59 -9.04
CA THR A 1090 16.40 2.62 -7.86
C THR A 1090 14.93 2.41 -8.21
N THR A 1091 14.44 3.04 -9.29
CA THR A 1091 13.08 2.81 -9.78
C THR A 1091 12.87 1.35 -10.20
N ASN A 1092 13.82 0.73 -10.90
CA ASN A 1092 13.74 -0.69 -11.30
C ASN A 1092 13.71 -1.64 -10.10
N LEU A 1093 14.49 -1.37 -9.05
CA LEU A 1093 14.48 -2.13 -7.80
C LEU A 1093 13.08 -2.11 -7.16
N LEU A 1094 12.53 -0.90 -6.96
CA LEU A 1094 11.22 -0.73 -6.34
C LEU A 1094 10.12 -1.38 -7.20
N HIS A 1095 10.19 -1.23 -8.52
CA HIS A 1095 9.27 -1.90 -9.45
C HIS A 1095 9.35 -3.41 -9.33
N SER A 1096 10.55 -3.99 -9.35
CA SER A 1096 10.75 -5.44 -9.23
C SER A 1096 10.18 -5.96 -7.90
N TRP A 1097 10.38 -5.21 -6.82
CA TRP A 1097 9.85 -5.54 -5.49
C TRP A 1097 8.33 -5.63 -5.46
N TYR A 1098 7.63 -4.58 -5.91
CA TYR A 1098 6.19 -4.58 -5.92
C TYR A 1098 5.63 -5.57 -6.95
N ALA A 1099 6.33 -5.79 -8.06
CA ALA A 1099 5.96 -6.79 -9.07
C ALA A 1099 6.02 -8.23 -8.54
N ALA A 1100 6.99 -8.53 -7.68
CA ALA A 1100 7.06 -9.81 -7.00
C ALA A 1100 5.94 -10.01 -5.96
N GLY A 1101 5.18 -8.97 -5.61
CA GLY A 1101 4.13 -8.99 -4.59
C GLY A 1101 4.57 -8.47 -3.23
N GLY A 1102 5.61 -7.63 -3.18
CA GLY A 1102 6.04 -6.93 -1.96
C GLY A 1102 4.97 -5.98 -1.42
N ASP A 1103 4.82 -5.92 -0.10
CA ASP A 1103 3.85 -5.10 0.62
C ASP A 1103 4.47 -3.73 0.95
N LEU A 1104 5.45 -3.70 1.85
CA LEU A 1104 6.22 -2.50 2.28
C LEU A 1104 7.67 -2.61 1.81
N PHE A 1105 8.26 -1.51 1.34
CA PHE A 1105 9.70 -1.40 1.10
C PHE A 1105 10.33 -0.29 1.93
N ALA A 1106 11.12 -0.63 2.95
CA ALA A 1106 11.96 0.35 3.62
C ALA A 1106 13.26 0.58 2.84
N TYR A 1107 13.54 1.82 2.45
CA TYR A 1107 14.87 2.21 1.99
C TYR A 1107 15.84 2.22 3.17
N TYR A 1108 17.14 1.99 2.93
CA TYR A 1108 18.15 1.95 4.00
C TYR A 1108 18.08 3.21 4.87
N ASN A 1109 18.57 4.37 4.43
CA ASN A 1109 18.52 5.61 5.23
C ASN A 1109 18.03 6.82 4.42
N LEU A 1110 17.54 7.86 5.10
CA LEU A 1110 17.17 9.14 4.49
C LEU A 1110 18.42 9.89 4.03
N SER A 1111 19.46 9.84 4.85
CA SER A 1111 20.73 10.51 4.63
C SER A 1111 21.91 9.74 5.21
N SER A 1112 23.06 9.76 4.52
CA SER A 1112 24.30 9.20 5.08
C SER A 1112 25.51 9.82 4.42
N ALA A 1113 26.61 10.00 5.16
CA ALA A 1113 27.87 10.41 4.55
C ALA A 1113 28.44 9.32 3.62
N TRP A 1114 29.32 9.70 2.68
CA TRP A 1114 30.12 8.77 1.90
C TRP A 1114 31.22 8.16 2.79
N THR A 1115 31.17 6.84 2.99
CA THR A 1115 32.13 6.11 3.84
C THR A 1115 32.87 5.02 3.06
N ASN A 1116 33.81 4.32 3.71
CA ASN A 1116 34.45 3.13 3.13
C ASN A 1116 33.46 1.98 2.87
N SER A 1117 32.29 2.00 3.51
CA SER A 1117 31.21 1.05 3.23
C SER A 1117 30.33 1.51 2.05
N GLY A 1118 30.55 2.70 1.51
CA GLY A 1118 29.76 3.28 0.43
C GLY A 1118 28.77 4.32 0.94
N TYR A 1119 27.73 4.57 0.13
CA TYR A 1119 26.75 5.61 0.37
C TYR A 1119 25.33 5.08 0.19
N TRP A 1120 24.71 4.82 1.34
CA TRP A 1120 23.50 4.01 1.46
C TRP A 1120 22.24 4.86 1.62
N GLY A 1121 22.38 6.09 2.13
CA GLY A 1121 21.28 7.04 2.28
C GLY A 1121 20.85 7.65 0.95
N LEU A 1122 19.63 8.17 0.86
CA LEU A 1122 19.11 8.79 -0.35
C LEU A 1122 19.86 10.08 -0.74
N ALA A 1123 20.33 10.84 0.26
CA ALA A 1123 21.16 12.06 0.14
C ALA A 1123 22.36 12.07 1.12
N PRO A 1124 23.39 12.92 0.91
CA PRO A 1124 24.46 13.08 1.90
C PRO A 1124 24.04 13.97 3.09
N ASP A 1125 23.03 14.82 2.88
CA ASP A 1125 22.40 15.70 3.88
C ASP A 1125 20.90 15.88 3.57
N ILE A 1126 20.16 16.60 4.43
CA ILE A 1126 18.75 16.94 4.22
C ILE A 1126 18.51 18.44 3.93
N GLY A 1127 19.54 19.18 3.52
CA GLY A 1127 19.59 20.64 3.49
C GLY A 1127 18.89 21.35 2.33
N TYR A 1128 18.56 20.63 1.27
CA TYR A 1128 17.93 21.20 0.06
C TYR A 1128 16.39 21.24 0.17
N ASP A 1129 15.69 21.73 -0.83
CA ASP A 1129 14.22 21.65 -0.86
C ASP A 1129 13.81 20.78 -2.05
N ILE A 1130 13.29 19.58 -1.76
CA ILE A 1130 12.85 18.62 -2.79
C ILE A 1130 11.65 19.11 -3.60
N ASP A 1131 10.95 20.15 -3.15
CA ASP A 1131 9.76 20.70 -3.78
C ASP A 1131 9.94 22.12 -4.33
N ALA A 1132 10.77 22.97 -3.70
CA ALA A 1132 10.91 24.39 -4.07
C ALA A 1132 12.05 24.72 -5.05
N ASP A 1133 12.96 23.79 -5.35
CA ASP A 1133 14.02 24.05 -6.32
C ASP A 1133 13.46 24.08 -7.76
N SER A 1134 13.24 25.30 -8.28
CA SER A 1134 12.85 25.54 -9.67
C SER A 1134 13.90 24.97 -10.62
N GLY A 1135 13.62 23.80 -11.21
CA GLY A 1135 14.58 23.07 -12.05
C GLY A 1135 14.49 21.55 -11.96
N TYR A 1136 13.54 20.98 -11.22
CA TYR A 1136 13.32 19.54 -11.13
C TYR A 1136 12.45 19.00 -12.27
N PRO A 1137 12.90 19.23 -13.52
CA PRO A 1137 13.18 18.10 -14.41
C PRO A 1137 14.57 18.12 -15.10
N THR A 1138 15.56 18.94 -14.68
CA THR A 1138 16.87 18.96 -15.35
C THR A 1138 18.13 19.09 -14.47
N SER A 1139 18.03 19.20 -13.15
CA SER A 1139 19.22 19.12 -12.27
C SER A 1139 19.03 18.19 -11.07
N GLU A 1140 18.95 16.88 -11.33
CA GLU A 1140 18.84 15.82 -10.32
C GLU A 1140 20.15 15.61 -9.55
N LYS A 1141 20.52 16.57 -8.69
CA LYS A 1141 21.72 16.48 -7.83
C LYS A 1141 21.74 15.20 -6.98
N TYR A 1142 20.56 14.66 -6.63
CA TYR A 1142 20.38 13.43 -5.85
C TYR A 1142 19.34 12.50 -6.52
N PRO A 1143 19.76 11.66 -7.46
CA PRO A 1143 18.86 10.88 -8.34
C PRO A 1143 17.98 9.87 -7.58
N LYS A 1144 18.46 9.32 -6.46
CA LYS A 1144 17.70 8.38 -5.61
C LYS A 1144 16.46 9.02 -4.99
N TRP A 1145 16.56 10.28 -4.53
CA TRP A 1145 15.39 11.04 -4.07
C TRP A 1145 14.39 11.30 -5.19
N GLY A 1146 14.89 11.54 -6.41
CA GLY A 1146 14.05 11.64 -7.60
C GLY A 1146 13.22 10.37 -7.82
N ALA A 1147 13.81 9.19 -7.61
CA ALA A 1147 13.08 7.92 -7.70
C ALA A 1147 12.01 7.77 -6.59
N ILE A 1148 12.35 8.07 -5.34
CA ILE A 1148 11.40 8.02 -4.22
C ILE A 1148 10.21 8.96 -4.45
N LYS A 1149 10.47 10.21 -4.84
CA LYS A 1149 9.43 11.19 -5.14
C LYS A 1149 8.54 10.72 -6.29
N GLN A 1150 9.14 10.19 -7.36
CA GLN A 1150 8.40 9.67 -8.52
C GLN A 1150 7.44 8.55 -8.09
N ILE A 1151 7.93 7.54 -7.38
CA ILE A 1151 7.11 6.41 -6.93
C ILE A 1151 6.03 6.86 -5.93
N ALA A 1152 6.39 7.69 -4.95
CA ALA A 1152 5.46 8.17 -3.93
C ALA A 1152 4.37 9.10 -4.49
N SER A 1153 4.63 9.79 -5.61
CA SER A 1153 3.64 10.65 -6.29
C SER A 1153 2.86 9.95 -7.40
N GLY A 1154 3.15 8.68 -7.69
CA GLY A 1154 2.49 7.91 -8.74
C GLY A 1154 2.83 8.36 -10.17
N GLN A 1155 4.02 8.95 -10.37
CA GLN A 1155 4.48 9.55 -11.63
C GLN A 1155 5.21 8.60 -12.58
#